data_AF-A0A4Q9MK88-F1
#
_entry.id   AF-A0A4Q9MK88-F1
#
_cell.length_a   1.000
_cell.length_b   1.000
_cell.length_c   1.000
_cell.angle_alpha   90.00
_cell.angle_beta   90.00
_cell.angle_gamma   90.00
#
_symmetry.space_group_name_H-M   'P 1'
#
loop_
_entity.id
_entity.type
_entity.pdbx_description
1 polymer ?
#
loop_
_entity_poly.entity_id
_entity_poly.type
_entity_poly.pdbx_seq_one_letter_code
_entity_poly.pdbx_strand_id
1 'polypeptide(L)'
;MRKQLDPRIPILINNNVKKNHRSFIVLVGDKGRDQIVNLHFLLSQARVSARPSVLWCYKKELGFTTHRKKREAKIKREVKKGIREPNEQDPFEIFITVTDIRYTYYKESHKILGQTFGMCVLQDFEAITPNLLARTIETVEGGGLVVIMLKTMKSLRQLYTMTMDVHARYRTSAHDSVVARFNERFILSLGSCDDCLVLDDELNVLPISRGKDIKPIEEVRGKSKEESELKDLKDSLADTKPIGELVKLAKTIDQAQAILTFVDAIAEKTLSSTVTLTAGRGRGKSAALGLAIAAALAHGYSNIFVTSPSPENMKTLFEFIFKGMDVLGYEEHLDYDIAQSTNPDFNKAIVRVNVFRNHRQTIQYIQPQDAHVLGQAELVIIDEAAAIPLPLVRNLIGPYLVFMASTINGYEGTGRSLSLKLIQQLRESTRPSLTKDSAAADDDAASAPSSSKKPLTKAPPKARTLREIKLETPIRYAAGDKVEKWLNSLLCLDATILPRQTHMSCPHPSKCELFYVSRDTLFSYHPASEVFLQRMMALYVASHYKNQPNDLQLLSDAPAHHLFVLLPPLKDDETHLPEPLVVLQVALEGNISRQTIMENLSRGFRAGGDMIPWLISQQFQENKFALLSGARIVRIATHPDYANMGYGARALQALNAYYSGQYFNVDEAIDAEQSYPDPANFDEDTTLLTDEPKVRAATAMPPLLQRLTERKPETLDYLGVSYGLTPPLLRFWKRAGYVPLYLRQTQSELTGEHTCVMVRGLNSSTEDELQWLSEFAKDFRRRFLNLLSYKFREFGSVTALSVLEAANAGVKKFDEDPARELGSTELSFLLSPFDLKRLDSYANNQLDYHVIMDLLPTVGQFYFEKRLGPDVRLSAVQSSILLALGMQRKTIEEIEAELNLPVSQALALFVKVVKKISKRLLDVQKAAISATIPDRREDEVKRTDAEGNKAEFRPLETTLEEELEEAGDEAARALREKQRA
;
A
#
# COMPACT_ATOMS: atom_id res chain seq x y z
N MET A 1 -1.14 22.44 52.49
CA MET A 1 -0.02 23.39 52.29
C MET A 1 -0.26 24.16 51.00
N ARG A 2 -0.16 25.49 50.99
CA ARG A 2 -0.16 26.27 49.74
C ARG A 2 1.28 26.34 49.24
N LYS A 3 1.58 25.65 48.13
CA LYS A 3 2.89 25.67 47.47
C LYS A 3 2.86 26.73 46.36
N GLN A 4 3.92 27.51 46.22
CA GLN A 4 4.04 28.45 45.11
C GLN A 4 4.28 27.65 43.83
N LEU A 5 3.44 27.88 42.81
CA LEU A 5 3.58 27.25 41.50
C LEU A 5 4.86 27.75 40.82
N ASP A 6 5.57 26.86 40.12
CA ASP A 6 6.73 27.22 39.32
C ASP A 6 6.33 28.24 38.22
N PRO A 7 7.01 29.40 38.12
CA PRO A 7 6.64 30.45 37.16
C PRO A 7 6.77 30.01 35.70
N ARG A 8 7.54 28.94 35.41
CA ARG A 8 7.74 28.46 34.03
C ARG A 8 6.45 27.98 33.37
N ILE A 9 5.53 27.37 34.13
CA ILE A 9 4.27 26.83 33.63
C ILE A 9 3.36 27.94 33.08
N PRO A 10 2.97 28.97 33.86
CA PRO A 10 2.13 30.05 33.33
C PRO A 10 2.84 30.88 32.25
N ILE A 11 4.17 31.05 32.32
CA ILE A 11 4.93 31.76 31.28
C ILE A 11 4.84 31.02 29.94
N LEU A 12 5.03 29.69 29.93
CA LEU A 12 4.91 28.88 28.71
C LEU A 12 3.52 29.03 28.08
N ILE A 13 2.47 28.83 28.89
CA ILE A 13 1.08 28.90 28.41
C ILE A 13 0.78 30.30 27.83
N ASN A 14 1.16 31.36 28.54
CA ASN A 14 0.94 32.74 28.08
C ASN A 14 1.71 33.06 26.79
N ASN A 15 2.97 32.65 26.68
CA ASN A 15 3.78 32.85 25.48
C ASN A 15 3.16 32.14 24.27
N ASN A 16 2.69 30.91 24.45
CA ASN A 16 2.12 30.11 23.37
C ASN A 16 0.72 30.57 22.97
N VAL A 17 -0.09 31.08 23.90
CA VAL A 17 -1.34 31.76 23.58
C VAL A 17 -1.08 33.03 22.76
N LYS A 18 -0.09 33.85 23.14
CA LYS A 18 0.28 35.06 22.39
C LYS A 18 0.81 34.76 20.98
N LYS A 19 1.65 33.74 20.84
CA LYS A 19 2.19 33.28 19.55
C LYS A 19 1.20 32.46 18.72
N ASN A 20 0.07 32.07 19.30
CA ASN A 20 -0.86 31.10 18.71
C ASN A 20 -0.17 29.74 18.38
N HIS A 21 0.76 29.32 19.25
CA HIS A 21 1.48 28.03 19.23
C HIS A 21 0.85 27.04 20.21
N ARG A 22 1.08 25.74 20.04
CA ARG A 22 0.58 24.72 20.99
C ARG A 22 1.58 24.53 22.13
N SER A 23 1.06 24.24 23.33
CA SER A 23 1.87 23.83 24.48
C SER A 23 1.78 22.33 24.71
N PHE A 24 2.87 21.71 25.13
CA PHE A 24 2.91 20.26 25.41
C PHE A 24 3.36 20.01 26.86
N ILE A 25 2.54 19.28 27.63
CA ILE A 25 2.83 18.96 29.04
C ILE A 25 2.75 17.46 29.27
N VAL A 26 3.73 16.91 29.98
CA VAL A 26 3.76 15.51 30.42
C VAL A 26 3.65 15.49 31.95
N LEU A 27 2.58 14.91 32.48
CA LEU A 27 2.35 14.77 33.92
C LEU A 27 2.77 13.38 34.37
N VAL A 28 3.65 13.30 35.37
CA VAL A 28 4.14 12.06 35.96
C VAL A 28 3.57 11.89 37.37
N GLY A 29 2.67 10.93 37.51
CA GLY A 29 2.17 10.43 38.78
C GLY A 29 0.66 10.12 38.80
N ASP A 30 0.20 9.60 39.93
CA ASP A 30 -1.16 9.06 40.09
C ASP A 30 -2.22 10.15 40.29
N LYS A 31 -1.82 11.35 40.75
CA LYS A 31 -2.72 12.49 40.97
C LYS A 31 -2.81 13.44 39.77
N GLY A 32 -2.31 13.04 38.60
CA GLY A 32 -2.38 13.86 37.40
C GLY A 32 -3.80 14.32 36.99
N ARG A 33 -4.87 13.61 37.42
CA ARG A 33 -6.27 14.00 37.13
C ARG A 33 -6.65 15.34 37.76
N ASP A 34 -6.24 15.57 39.00
CA ASP A 34 -6.55 16.80 39.74
C ASP A 34 -5.77 17.97 39.13
N GLN A 35 -4.54 17.70 38.66
CA GLN A 35 -3.69 18.70 38.03
C GLN A 35 -4.19 19.16 36.67
N ILE A 36 -4.93 18.33 35.93
CA ILE A 36 -5.58 18.74 34.68
C ILE A 36 -6.54 19.92 34.90
N VAL A 37 -7.22 19.97 36.05
CA VAL A 37 -8.11 21.07 36.41
C VAL A 37 -7.33 22.37 36.55
N ASN A 38 -6.19 22.32 37.25
CA ASN A 38 -5.32 23.47 37.45
C ASN A 38 -4.75 23.98 36.12
N LEU A 39 -4.33 23.08 35.23
CA LEU A 39 -3.84 23.43 33.90
C LEU A 39 -4.94 24.05 33.01
N HIS A 40 -6.15 23.49 33.04
CA HIS A 40 -7.29 24.05 32.30
C HIS A 40 -7.67 25.43 32.81
N PHE A 41 -7.61 25.65 34.12
CA PHE A 41 -7.85 26.95 34.73
C PHE A 41 -6.80 27.98 34.29
N LEU A 42 -5.50 27.62 34.32
CA LEU A 42 -4.42 28.49 33.83
C LEU A 42 -4.58 28.84 32.34
N LEU A 43 -4.94 27.86 31.52
CA LEU A 43 -5.22 28.07 30.10
C LEU A 43 -6.41 29.02 29.87
N SER A 44 -7.46 28.85 30.67
CA SER A 44 -8.66 29.70 30.62
C SER A 44 -8.37 31.13 31.10
N GLN A 45 -7.41 31.33 31.99
CA GLN A 45 -6.96 32.67 32.39
C GLN A 45 -6.09 33.34 31.32
N ALA A 46 -5.24 32.57 30.64
CA ALA A 46 -4.38 33.06 29.58
C ALA A 46 -5.17 33.48 28.32
N ARG A 47 -6.28 32.79 28.04
CA ARG A 47 -7.19 33.13 26.93
C ARG A 47 -8.22 34.16 27.37
N VAL A 48 -8.26 35.30 26.68
CA VAL A 48 -9.29 36.34 26.85
C VAL A 48 -10.65 35.93 26.22
N SER A 49 -10.68 34.82 25.47
CA SER A 49 -11.85 34.32 24.74
C SER A 49 -12.67 33.27 25.53
N ALA A 50 -13.63 32.63 24.86
CA ALA A 50 -14.46 31.57 25.42
C ALA A 50 -13.64 30.41 26.02
N ARG A 51 -14.22 29.74 27.03
CA ARG A 51 -13.59 28.60 27.71
C ARG A 51 -13.23 27.50 26.70
N PRO A 52 -12.01 26.95 26.73
CA PRO A 52 -11.58 25.96 25.76
C PRO A 52 -12.31 24.63 25.96
N SER A 53 -12.74 24.03 24.85
CA SER A 53 -13.27 22.66 24.81
C SER A 53 -12.17 21.64 25.03
N VAL A 54 -12.52 20.50 25.64
CA VAL A 54 -11.56 19.47 26.05
C VAL A 54 -11.83 18.17 25.33
N LEU A 55 -10.80 17.58 24.73
CA LEU A 55 -10.80 16.21 24.21
C LEU A 55 -10.16 15.27 25.22
N TRP A 56 -10.91 14.31 25.74
CA TRP A 56 -10.41 13.30 26.67
C TRP A 56 -10.34 11.93 26.00
N CYS A 57 -9.12 11.43 25.78
CA CYS A 57 -8.88 10.14 25.13
C CYS A 57 -8.37 9.10 26.13
N TYR A 58 -8.96 7.91 26.07
CA TYR A 58 -8.69 6.81 27.00
C TYR A 58 -8.86 5.44 26.34
N LYS A 59 -8.28 4.40 26.95
CA LYS A 59 -8.28 3.02 26.44
C LYS A 59 -9.56 2.26 26.78
N LYS A 60 -9.86 2.09 28.07
CA LYS A 60 -11.01 1.33 28.58
C LYS A 60 -11.66 1.99 29.80
N GLU A 61 -10.87 2.35 30.80
CA GLU A 61 -11.37 2.84 32.08
C GLU A 61 -11.00 4.29 32.34
N LEU A 62 -12.01 5.13 32.59
CA LEU A 62 -11.83 6.53 32.99
C LEU A 62 -11.67 6.72 34.51
N GLY A 63 -12.04 5.72 35.31
CA GLY A 63 -12.15 5.85 36.77
C GLY A 63 -13.34 6.70 37.25
N PHE A 64 -14.13 7.28 36.34
CA PHE A 64 -15.38 8.00 36.64
C PHE A 64 -16.42 7.77 35.54
N THR A 65 -17.70 8.02 35.85
CA THR A 65 -18.80 7.90 34.88
C THR A 65 -18.94 9.17 34.06
N THR A 66 -18.96 9.08 32.73
CA THR A 66 -19.26 10.20 31.83
C THR A 66 -20.72 10.66 31.92
N HIS A 67 -21.62 9.78 32.33
CA HIS A 67 -23.05 10.07 32.38
C HIS A 67 -23.42 10.96 33.58
N ARG A 68 -23.77 12.23 33.31
CA ARG A 68 -24.10 13.25 34.31
C ARG A 68 -25.11 12.79 35.36
N LYS A 69 -26.25 12.21 34.94
CA LYS A 69 -27.29 11.74 35.87
C LYS A 69 -26.81 10.62 36.81
N LYS A 70 -25.95 9.71 36.31
CA LYS A 70 -25.42 8.61 37.15
C LYS A 70 -24.46 9.16 38.21
N ARG A 71 -23.71 10.21 37.86
CA ARG A 71 -22.80 10.89 38.79
C ARG A 71 -23.54 11.66 39.86
N GLU A 72 -24.52 12.48 39.48
CA GLU A 72 -25.37 13.20 40.44
C GLU A 72 -26.08 12.23 41.40
N ALA A 73 -26.54 11.08 40.89
CA ALA A 73 -27.11 10.03 41.73
C ALA A 73 -26.09 9.40 42.68
N LYS A 74 -24.84 9.20 42.25
CA LYS A 74 -23.74 8.72 43.11
C LYS A 74 -23.43 9.73 44.21
N ILE A 75 -23.26 11.02 43.88
CA ILE A 75 -23.00 12.10 44.83
C ILE A 75 -24.14 12.21 45.84
N LYS A 76 -25.39 12.23 45.39
CA LYS A 76 -26.58 12.24 46.28
C LYS A 76 -26.62 11.04 47.22
N ARG A 77 -26.19 9.85 46.76
CA ARG A 77 -26.08 8.66 47.62
C ARG A 77 -24.96 8.79 48.64
N GLU A 78 -23.82 9.37 48.28
CA GLU A 78 -22.68 9.60 49.20
C GLU A 78 -23.03 10.64 50.27
N VAL A 79 -23.71 11.72 49.90
CA VAL A 79 -24.25 12.72 50.83
C VAL A 79 -25.30 12.09 51.75
N LYS A 80 -26.23 11.28 51.21
CA LYS A 80 -27.23 10.57 52.04
C LYS A 80 -26.60 9.55 53.01
N LYS A 81 -25.44 8.99 52.66
CA LYS A 81 -24.66 8.08 53.52
C LYS A 81 -23.78 8.82 54.54
N GLY A 82 -23.69 10.15 54.47
CA GLY A 82 -22.84 10.95 55.36
C GLY A 82 -21.33 10.83 55.06
N ILE A 83 -20.93 10.35 53.88
CA ILE A 83 -19.52 10.24 53.49
C ILE A 83 -18.97 11.58 52.98
N ARG A 84 -19.84 12.43 52.43
CA ARG A 84 -19.52 13.76 51.88
C ARG A 84 -20.46 14.80 52.46
N GLU A 85 -19.96 16.00 52.68
CA GLU A 85 -20.82 17.12 53.07
C GLU A 85 -21.71 17.59 51.90
N PRO A 86 -22.93 18.10 52.15
CA PRO A 86 -23.88 18.48 51.10
C PRO A 86 -23.38 19.52 50.08
N ASN A 87 -22.36 20.32 50.43
CA ASN A 87 -21.80 21.39 49.59
C ASN A 87 -20.33 21.19 49.22
N GLU A 88 -19.70 20.09 49.65
CA GLU A 88 -18.32 19.81 49.29
C GLU A 88 -18.26 19.27 47.87
N GLN A 89 -17.64 20.03 46.96
CA GLN A 89 -17.45 19.64 45.57
C GLN A 89 -15.96 19.61 45.26
N ASP A 90 -15.51 18.44 44.83
CA ASP A 90 -14.16 18.25 44.32
C ASP A 90 -13.97 19.13 43.06
N PRO A 91 -12.88 19.93 42.96
CA PRO A 91 -12.56 20.70 41.76
C PRO A 91 -12.64 19.90 40.46
N PHE A 92 -12.27 18.61 40.48
CA PHE A 92 -12.35 17.74 39.32
C PHE A 92 -13.80 17.42 38.92
N GLU A 93 -14.71 17.25 39.88
CA GLU A 93 -16.13 17.03 39.60
C GLU A 93 -16.80 18.29 39.02
N ILE A 94 -16.42 19.48 39.50
CA ILE A 94 -16.87 20.77 38.95
C ILE A 94 -16.39 20.90 37.51
N PHE A 95 -15.10 20.64 37.27
CA PHE A 95 -14.50 20.70 35.95
C PHE A 95 -15.28 19.87 34.93
N ILE A 96 -15.53 18.58 35.23
CA ILE A 96 -16.23 17.71 34.27
C ILE A 96 -17.69 18.12 34.05
N THR A 97 -18.34 18.73 35.05
CA THR A 97 -19.77 19.09 34.95
C THR A 97 -19.96 20.39 34.16
N VAL A 98 -19.02 21.32 34.28
CA VAL A 98 -19.12 22.67 33.72
C VAL A 98 -18.46 22.78 32.34
N THR A 99 -17.40 22.02 32.08
CA THR A 99 -16.66 22.10 30.82
C THR A 99 -17.26 21.19 29.75
N ASP A 100 -17.15 21.62 28.50
CA ASP A 100 -17.51 20.80 27.35
C ASP A 100 -16.39 19.81 27.06
N ILE A 101 -16.58 18.56 27.48
CA ILE A 101 -15.61 17.48 27.33
C ILE A 101 -16.13 16.44 26.34
N ARG A 102 -15.39 16.24 25.25
CA ARG A 102 -15.58 15.14 24.32
C ARG A 102 -14.79 13.92 24.79
N TYR A 103 -15.48 12.87 25.20
CA TYR A 103 -14.88 11.57 25.53
C TYR A 103 -14.75 10.73 24.27
N THR A 104 -13.57 10.14 24.04
CA THR A 104 -13.32 9.29 22.86
C THR A 104 -12.40 8.14 23.22
N TYR A 105 -12.77 6.92 22.82
CA TYR A 105 -11.87 5.77 22.92
C TYR A 105 -10.73 5.90 21.92
N TYR A 106 -9.54 5.43 22.28
CA TYR A 106 -8.39 5.42 21.36
C TYR A 106 -8.67 4.74 20.01
N LYS A 107 -9.48 3.67 20.01
CA LYS A 107 -9.94 2.96 18.79
C LYS A 107 -10.82 3.84 17.90
N GLU A 108 -11.52 4.80 18.47
CA GLU A 108 -12.45 5.70 17.79
C GLU A 108 -11.86 7.07 17.44
N SER A 109 -10.53 7.22 17.56
CA SER A 109 -9.79 8.45 17.22
C SER A 109 -9.97 8.95 15.77
N HIS A 110 -10.57 8.17 14.87
CA HIS A 110 -10.93 8.60 13.52
C HIS A 110 -12.20 9.47 13.49
N LYS A 111 -13.06 9.42 14.52
CA LYS A 111 -14.31 10.19 14.57
C LYS A 111 -14.13 11.66 14.95
N ILE A 112 -12.97 12.01 15.53
CA ILE A 112 -12.63 13.38 15.93
C ILE A 112 -11.99 14.18 14.79
N LEU A 113 -11.78 13.55 13.64
CA LEU A 113 -11.22 14.20 12.46
C LEU A 113 -12.18 15.28 11.96
N GLY A 114 -11.62 16.43 11.58
CA GLY A 114 -12.40 17.62 11.20
C GLY A 114 -12.81 18.51 12.39
N GLN A 115 -12.82 18.00 13.62
CA GLN A 115 -13.08 18.81 14.82
C GLN A 115 -11.81 19.48 15.34
N THR A 116 -11.99 20.52 16.16
CA THR A 116 -10.91 21.31 16.77
C THR A 116 -11.21 21.52 18.26
N PHE A 117 -10.20 21.36 19.11
CA PHE A 117 -10.31 21.43 20.58
C PHE A 117 -9.25 22.37 21.17
N GLY A 118 -9.55 23.01 22.29
CA GLY A 118 -8.60 23.88 22.99
C GLY A 118 -7.63 23.12 23.91
N MET A 119 -8.04 21.97 24.44
CA MET A 119 -7.19 21.11 25.27
C MET A 119 -7.38 19.64 24.91
N CYS A 120 -6.29 18.86 24.89
CA CYS A 120 -6.32 17.41 24.67
C CYS A 120 -5.64 16.68 25.83
N VAL A 121 -6.32 15.69 26.41
CA VAL A 121 -5.83 14.84 27.49
C VAL A 121 -5.68 13.41 26.98
N LEU A 122 -4.46 12.87 27.04
CA LEU A 122 -4.13 11.49 26.75
C LEU A 122 -3.84 10.75 28.06
N GLN A 123 -4.75 9.87 28.46
CA GLN A 123 -4.72 9.23 29.79
C GLN A 123 -3.74 8.04 29.90
N ASP A 124 -3.70 7.13 28.91
CA ASP A 124 -2.98 5.86 29.03
C ASP A 124 -1.82 5.79 28.04
N PHE A 125 -0.58 6.06 28.49
CA PHE A 125 0.62 6.03 27.65
C PHE A 125 0.89 4.67 26.99
N GLU A 126 0.60 3.56 27.69
CA GLU A 126 0.76 2.17 27.18
C GLU A 126 0.02 1.87 25.88
N ALA A 127 -1.06 2.62 25.61
CA ALA A 127 -1.92 2.43 24.45
C ALA A 127 -1.72 3.50 23.37
N ILE A 128 -0.85 4.49 23.61
CA ILE A 128 -0.57 5.54 22.65
C ILE A 128 0.19 4.94 21.47
N THR A 129 -0.25 5.24 20.26
CA THR A 129 0.47 4.86 19.04
C THR A 129 0.87 6.11 18.28
N PRO A 130 1.93 6.07 17.44
CA PRO A 130 2.34 7.20 16.60
C PRO A 130 1.17 7.86 15.83
N ASN A 131 0.30 7.04 15.23
CA ASN A 131 -0.88 7.52 14.51
C ASN A 131 -1.90 8.19 15.44
N LEU A 132 -2.03 7.73 16.69
CA LEU A 132 -2.91 8.34 17.66
C LEU A 132 -2.39 9.69 18.14
N LEU A 133 -1.09 9.81 18.39
CA LEU A 133 -0.43 11.08 18.69
C LEU A 133 -0.68 12.08 17.57
N ALA A 134 -0.45 11.68 16.32
CA ALA A 134 -0.68 12.55 15.17
C ALA A 134 -2.13 13.02 15.07
N ARG A 135 -3.10 12.10 15.20
CA ARG A 135 -4.54 12.42 15.17
C ARG A 135 -4.95 13.42 16.25
N THR A 136 -4.53 13.18 17.48
CA THR A 136 -4.99 13.95 18.65
C THR A 136 -4.32 15.32 18.72
N ILE A 137 -3.00 15.39 18.56
CA ILE A 137 -2.23 16.64 18.61
C ILE A 137 -2.66 17.60 17.49
N GLU A 138 -2.96 17.10 16.29
CA GLU A 138 -3.43 17.93 15.19
C GLU A 138 -4.83 18.55 15.42
N THR A 139 -5.68 17.94 16.24
CA THR A 139 -7.00 18.52 16.57
C THR A 139 -6.92 19.70 17.53
N VAL A 140 -5.75 19.95 18.13
CA VAL A 140 -5.57 21.08 19.04
C VAL A 140 -5.27 22.36 18.26
N GLU A 141 -5.97 23.43 18.60
CA GLU A 141 -5.72 24.76 18.04
C GLU A 141 -4.52 25.47 18.68
N GLY A 142 -4.07 26.55 18.04
CA GLY A 142 -3.02 27.42 18.56
C GLY A 142 -3.44 28.10 19.86
N GLY A 143 -2.47 28.28 20.76
CA GLY A 143 -2.74 28.66 22.14
C GLY A 143 -3.49 27.58 22.93
N GLY A 144 -3.54 26.35 22.43
CA GLY A 144 -4.11 25.20 23.11
C GLY A 144 -3.05 24.37 23.86
N LEU A 145 -3.51 23.37 24.61
CA LEU A 145 -2.68 22.55 25.49
C LEU A 145 -2.88 21.05 25.24
N VAL A 146 -1.78 20.33 25.01
CA VAL A 146 -1.74 18.86 24.97
C VAL A 146 -1.15 18.34 26.26
N VAL A 147 -1.83 17.40 26.92
CA VAL A 147 -1.41 16.79 28.19
C VAL A 147 -1.34 15.27 28.03
N ILE A 148 -0.18 14.68 28.36
CA ILE A 148 -0.01 13.23 28.51
C ILE A 148 0.10 12.89 29.99
N MET A 149 -0.65 11.88 30.43
CA MET A 149 -0.55 11.34 31.78
C MET A 149 0.31 10.07 31.79
N LEU A 150 1.25 10.02 32.74
CA LEU A 150 2.07 8.87 33.07
C LEU A 150 1.76 8.47 34.52
N LYS A 151 1.63 7.17 34.79
CA LYS A 151 1.49 6.66 36.17
C LYS A 151 2.77 6.89 36.98
N THR A 152 2.68 6.80 38.30
CA THR A 152 3.85 6.98 39.18
C THR A 152 4.97 5.98 38.84
N MET A 153 6.19 6.50 38.69
CA MET A 153 7.41 5.73 38.43
C MET A 153 8.55 6.27 39.31
N LYS A 154 9.56 5.43 39.59
CA LYS A 154 10.74 5.86 40.37
C LYS A 154 11.76 6.63 39.53
N SER A 155 11.91 6.23 38.27
CA SER A 155 12.80 6.83 37.27
C SER A 155 12.08 6.86 35.92
N LEU A 156 12.41 7.85 35.08
CA LEU A 156 11.85 7.95 33.73
C LEU A 156 12.46 6.93 32.77
N ARG A 157 13.61 6.33 33.12
CA ARG A 157 14.19 5.18 32.39
C ARG A 157 13.32 3.93 32.49
N GLN A 158 12.46 3.80 33.50
CA GLN A 158 11.47 2.71 33.60
C GLN A 158 10.47 2.72 32.43
N LEU A 159 10.29 3.87 31.76
CA LEU A 159 9.48 3.96 30.55
C LEU A 159 10.15 3.28 29.34
N TYR A 160 11.47 3.08 29.35
CA TYR A 160 12.19 2.37 28.28
C TYR A 160 11.84 0.88 28.23
N THR A 161 11.48 0.31 29.38
CA THR A 161 11.10 -1.11 29.49
C THR A 161 9.60 -1.35 29.44
N MET A 162 8.79 -0.28 29.38
CA MET A 162 7.34 -0.41 29.41
C MET A 162 6.83 -1.07 28.12
N THR A 163 6.27 -2.27 28.25
CA THR A 163 5.62 -2.96 27.14
C THR A 163 4.31 -2.27 26.77
N MET A 164 4.15 -1.90 25.50
CA MET A 164 2.93 -1.31 24.95
C MET A 164 1.96 -2.40 24.52
N ASP A 165 0.66 -2.09 24.48
CA ASP A 165 -0.36 -3.06 24.05
C ASP A 165 -0.12 -3.60 22.64
N VAL A 166 0.48 -2.78 21.77
CA VAL A 166 0.76 -3.14 20.38
C VAL A 166 1.85 -4.22 20.30
N HIS A 167 2.74 -4.30 21.29
CA HIS A 167 3.81 -5.29 21.35
C HIS A 167 3.29 -6.72 21.37
N ALA A 168 2.07 -6.95 21.89
CA ALA A 168 1.41 -8.26 21.81
C ALA A 168 1.17 -8.73 20.36
N ARG A 169 1.05 -7.81 19.39
CA ARG A 169 0.90 -8.13 17.95
C ARG A 169 2.23 -8.33 17.23
N TYR A 170 3.33 -7.88 17.83
CA TYR A 170 4.67 -7.88 17.24
C TYR A 170 5.50 -9.10 17.66
N ARG A 171 5.06 -9.83 18.69
CA ARG A 171 5.67 -11.08 19.12
C ARG A 171 5.35 -12.18 18.10
N THR A 172 6.40 -12.87 17.66
CA THR A 172 6.27 -14.14 16.96
C THR A 172 6.42 -15.27 17.97
N SER A 173 6.06 -16.50 17.59
CA SER A 173 6.27 -17.65 18.47
C SER A 173 7.75 -17.91 18.81
N ALA A 174 8.67 -17.55 17.91
CA ALA A 174 10.11 -17.67 18.10
C ALA A 174 10.75 -16.50 18.88
N HIS A 175 10.12 -15.32 18.89
CA HIS A 175 10.67 -14.10 19.51
C HIS A 175 9.62 -13.37 20.37
N ASP A 176 9.63 -13.64 21.69
CA ASP A 176 8.67 -13.05 22.66
C ASP A 176 9.20 -11.77 23.34
N SER A 177 10.53 -11.59 23.44
CA SER A 177 11.13 -10.40 24.06
C SER A 177 11.07 -9.19 23.12
N VAL A 178 10.23 -8.21 23.48
CA VAL A 178 10.11 -6.94 22.75
C VAL A 178 10.93 -5.87 23.45
N VAL A 179 11.75 -5.14 22.70
CA VAL A 179 12.54 -4.00 23.19
C VAL A 179 11.85 -2.71 22.74
N ALA A 180 11.45 -1.83 23.67
CA ALA A 180 10.66 -0.63 23.37
C ALA A 180 11.52 0.56 22.93
N ARG A 181 12.19 0.43 21.78
CA ARG A 181 13.07 1.45 21.19
C ARG A 181 12.35 2.75 20.87
N PHE A 182 11.08 2.68 20.45
CA PHE A 182 10.29 3.87 20.17
C PHE A 182 10.09 4.75 21.42
N ASN A 183 9.90 4.14 22.59
CA ASN A 183 9.68 4.88 23.83
C ASN A 183 10.94 5.64 24.28
N GLU A 184 12.11 5.03 24.14
CA GLU A 184 13.39 5.70 24.39
C GLU A 184 13.55 6.92 23.47
N ARG A 185 13.34 6.74 22.17
CA ARG A 185 13.36 7.85 21.19
C ARG A 185 12.34 8.93 21.52
N PHE A 186 11.13 8.56 21.91
CA PHE A 186 10.07 9.49 22.28
C PHE A 186 10.51 10.39 23.44
N ILE A 187 11.05 9.82 24.51
CA ILE A 187 11.50 10.57 25.70
C ILE A 187 12.67 11.49 25.38
N LEU A 188 13.66 11.00 24.63
CA LEU A 188 14.80 11.82 24.20
C LEU A 188 14.33 12.97 23.30
N SER A 189 13.35 12.72 22.44
CA SER A 189 12.75 13.76 21.59
C SER A 189 11.99 14.82 22.38
N LEU A 190 11.33 14.46 23.50
CA LEU A 190 10.66 15.45 24.37
C LEU A 190 11.66 16.44 24.97
N GLY A 191 12.85 15.96 25.32
CA GLY A 191 13.96 16.82 25.79
C GLY A 191 14.45 17.82 24.73
N SER A 192 14.24 17.54 23.44
CA SER A 192 14.59 18.46 22.35
C SER A 192 13.55 19.56 22.08
N CYS A 193 12.32 19.38 22.58
CA CYS A 193 11.19 20.26 22.27
C CYS A 193 11.18 21.47 23.22
N ASP A 194 11.28 22.68 22.66
CA ASP A 194 11.32 23.93 23.44
C ASP A 194 10.00 24.21 24.18
N ASP A 195 8.86 23.89 23.56
CA ASP A 195 7.50 24.15 24.08
C ASP A 195 6.94 22.96 24.90
N CYS A 196 7.81 22.09 25.39
CA CYS A 196 7.48 20.91 26.21
C CYS A 196 7.95 21.07 27.66
N LEU A 197 7.05 20.79 28.62
CA LEU A 197 7.40 20.68 30.05
C LEU A 197 6.97 19.33 30.62
N VAL A 198 7.90 18.67 31.30
CA VAL A 198 7.64 17.47 32.10
C VAL A 198 7.49 17.88 33.56
N LEU A 199 6.35 17.51 34.14
CA LEU A 199 5.91 17.90 35.47
C LEU A 199 5.62 16.66 36.33
N ASP A 200 5.80 16.78 37.64
CA ASP A 200 5.32 15.77 38.60
C ASP A 200 3.88 16.04 39.06
N ASP A 201 3.35 15.16 39.92
CA ASP A 201 2.02 15.26 40.54
C ASP A 201 1.78 16.54 41.35
N GLU A 202 2.83 17.25 41.74
CA GLU A 202 2.75 18.52 42.48
C GLU A 202 3.03 19.75 41.60
N LEU A 203 3.10 19.56 40.26
CA LEU A 203 3.46 20.59 39.28
C LEU A 203 4.88 21.16 39.44
N ASN A 204 5.82 20.36 39.96
CA ASN A 204 7.24 20.70 39.92
C ASN A 204 7.81 20.32 38.54
N VAL A 205 8.66 21.19 37.98
CA VAL A 205 9.26 20.96 36.66
C VAL A 205 10.49 20.05 36.79
N LEU A 206 10.49 18.95 36.04
CA LEU A 206 11.60 17.98 35.99
C LEU A 206 12.74 18.48 35.07
N PRO A 207 14.01 18.13 35.37
CA PRO A 207 15.21 18.71 34.73
C PRO A 207 15.41 18.34 33.25
N ILE A 208 14.67 17.36 32.74
CA ILE A 208 14.74 16.85 31.36
C ILE A 208 14.26 17.89 30.34
N SER A 209 13.36 18.77 30.78
CA SER A 209 12.81 19.81 29.92
C SER A 209 13.88 20.87 29.66
N ARG A 210 14.22 21.12 28.39
CA ARG A 210 15.04 22.29 27.99
C ARG A 210 14.39 23.63 28.33
N GLY A 211 13.14 23.63 28.78
CA GLY A 211 12.42 24.78 29.35
C GLY A 211 13.00 25.36 30.64
N LYS A 212 14.29 25.15 30.96
CA LYS A 212 15.00 25.86 32.03
C LYS A 212 15.11 27.38 31.74
N ASP A 213 15.09 27.79 30.46
CA ASP A 213 15.35 29.18 30.03
C ASP A 213 14.15 29.91 29.41
N ILE A 214 12.90 29.54 29.75
CA ILE A 214 11.71 30.18 29.16
C ILE A 214 11.55 31.60 29.74
N LYS A 215 11.75 32.62 28.89
CA LYS A 215 11.52 34.03 29.23
C LYS A 215 10.15 34.50 28.72
N PRO A 216 9.44 35.36 29.47
CA PRO A 216 8.19 35.95 29.02
C PRO A 216 8.45 36.86 27.82
N ILE A 217 7.56 36.80 26.83
CA ILE A 217 7.66 37.59 25.60
C ILE A 217 6.95 38.93 25.77
N GLU A 218 7.67 40.01 25.50
CA GLU A 218 7.14 41.38 25.40
C GLU A 218 6.32 41.53 24.11
N GLU A 219 5.24 42.32 24.15
CA GLU A 219 4.31 42.47 23.03
C GLU A 219 5.00 43.06 21.80
N VAL A 220 5.21 42.24 20.76
CA VAL A 220 5.59 42.75 19.44
C VAL A 220 4.34 43.39 18.82
N ARG A 221 4.22 44.72 18.93
CA ARG A 221 3.26 45.54 18.19
C ARG A 221 3.66 45.58 16.71
N GLY A 222 3.35 44.52 15.98
CA GLY A 222 3.48 44.47 14.53
C GLY A 222 2.60 43.36 13.98
N LYS A 223 1.64 43.68 13.11
CA LYS A 223 0.90 42.66 12.36
C LYS A 223 1.90 41.86 11.54
N SER A 224 1.69 40.55 11.43
CA SER A 224 2.54 39.73 10.58
C SER A 224 2.44 40.21 9.13
N LYS A 225 3.55 40.09 8.37
CA LYS A 225 3.60 40.47 6.95
C LYS A 225 2.48 39.81 6.14
N GLU A 226 2.17 38.54 6.46
CA GLU A 226 1.12 37.73 5.83
C GLU A 226 -0.30 38.27 6.10
N GLU A 227 -0.57 38.80 7.30
CA GLU A 227 -1.88 39.39 7.59
C GLU A 227 -2.11 40.70 6.83
N SER A 228 -1.04 41.47 6.58
CA SER A 228 -1.12 42.68 5.76
C SER A 228 -1.41 42.34 4.31
N GLU A 229 -0.64 41.42 3.72
CA GLU A 229 -0.81 40.97 2.33
C GLU A 229 -2.20 40.36 2.08
N LEU A 230 -2.74 39.60 3.04
CA LEU A 230 -4.11 39.07 2.94
C LEU A 230 -5.14 40.19 2.91
N LYS A 231 -4.95 41.24 3.71
CA LYS A 231 -5.86 42.36 3.76
C LYS A 231 -5.83 43.13 2.43
N ASP A 232 -4.65 43.39 1.90
CA ASP A 232 -4.47 44.06 0.62
C ASP A 232 -5.15 43.27 -0.53
N LEU A 233 -5.01 41.94 -0.53
CA LEU A 233 -5.69 41.07 -1.49
C LEU A 233 -7.21 41.14 -1.34
N LYS A 234 -7.74 41.11 -0.11
CA LYS A 234 -9.19 41.22 0.16
C LYS A 234 -9.75 42.56 -0.30
N ASP A 235 -9.03 43.64 -0.05
CA ASP A 235 -9.44 44.99 -0.43
C ASP A 235 -9.42 45.14 -1.97
N SER A 236 -8.44 44.55 -2.66
CA SER A 236 -8.36 44.57 -4.13
C SER A 236 -9.52 43.85 -4.85
N LEU A 237 -10.10 42.83 -4.21
CA LEU A 237 -11.14 41.98 -4.81
C LEU A 237 -12.55 42.32 -4.32
N ALA A 238 -12.70 43.33 -3.45
CA ALA A 238 -13.96 43.65 -2.78
C ALA A 238 -15.13 43.91 -3.75
N ASP A 239 -14.84 44.49 -4.92
CA ASP A 239 -15.86 44.87 -5.92
C ASP A 239 -16.20 43.75 -6.91
N THR A 240 -15.41 42.67 -6.96
CA THR A 240 -15.60 41.57 -7.92
C THR A 240 -16.58 40.52 -7.39
N LYS A 241 -17.87 40.62 -7.71
CA LYS A 241 -18.86 39.58 -7.36
C LYS A 241 -18.78 38.39 -8.32
N PRO A 242 -18.87 37.13 -7.86
CA PRO A 242 -19.09 36.64 -6.48
C PRO A 242 -17.80 36.43 -5.64
N ILE A 243 -16.62 36.64 -6.24
CA ILE A 243 -15.31 36.30 -5.66
C ILE A 243 -15.01 37.08 -4.38
N GLY A 244 -15.22 38.39 -4.39
CA GLY A 244 -14.87 39.28 -3.28
C GLY A 244 -15.58 38.93 -1.99
N GLU A 245 -16.82 38.45 -2.06
CA GLU A 245 -17.59 38.02 -0.89
C GLU A 245 -17.05 36.69 -0.33
N LEU A 246 -16.70 35.74 -1.19
CA LEU A 246 -16.12 34.45 -0.79
C LEU A 246 -14.69 34.57 -0.26
N VAL A 247 -13.85 35.42 -0.86
CA VAL A 247 -12.46 35.63 -0.43
C VAL A 247 -12.39 36.31 0.94
N LYS A 248 -13.41 37.08 1.35
CA LYS A 248 -13.50 37.62 2.73
C LYS A 248 -13.49 36.52 3.80
N LEU A 249 -14.07 35.35 3.50
CA LEU A 249 -14.09 34.19 4.39
C LEU A 249 -12.74 33.46 4.50
N ALA A 250 -11.79 33.72 3.59
CA ALA A 250 -10.48 33.09 3.62
C ALA A 250 -9.66 33.58 4.83
N LYS A 251 -9.02 32.65 5.54
CA LYS A 251 -8.16 32.95 6.69
C LYS A 251 -6.70 33.20 6.32
N THR A 252 -6.22 32.60 5.23
CA THR A 252 -4.83 32.69 4.78
C THR A 252 -4.76 33.16 3.33
N ILE A 253 -3.59 33.69 2.93
CA ILE A 253 -3.31 34.11 1.55
C ILE A 253 -3.38 32.92 0.61
N ASP A 254 -2.75 31.79 0.98
CA ASP A 254 -2.78 30.55 0.21
C ASP A 254 -4.22 30.12 -0.11
N GLN A 255 -5.11 30.21 0.88
CA GLN A 255 -6.51 29.86 0.71
C GLN A 255 -7.22 30.83 -0.25
N ALA A 256 -6.94 32.13 -0.16
CA ALA A 256 -7.50 33.13 -1.07
C ALA A 256 -7.03 32.93 -2.52
N GLN A 257 -5.73 32.69 -2.72
CA GLN A 257 -5.16 32.37 -4.04
C GLN A 257 -5.71 31.05 -4.61
N ALA A 258 -5.93 30.05 -3.75
CA ALA A 258 -6.56 28.80 -4.16
C ALA A 258 -7.99 29.02 -4.65
N ILE A 259 -8.80 29.79 -3.92
CA ILE A 259 -10.18 30.13 -4.30
C ILE A 259 -10.19 30.86 -5.65
N LEU A 260 -9.30 31.86 -5.85
CA LEU A 260 -9.16 32.55 -7.13
C LEU A 260 -8.89 31.59 -8.28
N THR A 261 -7.90 30.71 -8.12
CA THR A 261 -7.54 29.74 -9.17
C THR A 261 -8.69 28.77 -9.48
N PHE A 262 -9.47 28.36 -8.48
CA PHE A 262 -10.67 27.55 -8.68
C PHE A 262 -11.74 28.32 -9.46
N VAL A 263 -12.01 29.57 -9.08
CA VAL A 263 -13.01 30.39 -9.78
C VAL A 263 -12.59 30.68 -11.22
N ASP A 264 -11.31 30.95 -11.48
CA ASP A 264 -10.81 31.13 -12.84
C ASP A 264 -11.02 29.87 -13.70
N ALA A 265 -10.82 28.68 -13.12
CA ALA A 265 -11.09 27.42 -13.83
C ALA A 265 -12.59 27.18 -14.08
N ILE A 266 -13.46 27.60 -13.15
CA ILE A 266 -14.92 27.56 -13.29
C ILE A 266 -15.38 28.51 -14.40
N ALA A 267 -14.80 29.72 -14.44
CA ALA A 267 -15.13 30.78 -15.39
C ALA A 267 -14.70 30.47 -16.83
N GLU A 268 -13.60 29.71 -17.00
CA GLU A 268 -13.11 29.30 -18.32
C GLU A 268 -14.10 28.39 -19.07
N LYS A 269 -15.01 27.70 -18.35
CA LYS A 269 -16.00 26.74 -18.89
C LYS A 269 -15.40 25.64 -19.78
N THR A 270 -14.10 25.35 -19.65
CA THR A 270 -13.46 24.24 -20.35
C THR A 270 -13.70 22.94 -19.59
N LEU A 271 -14.49 22.05 -20.20
CA LEU A 271 -14.85 20.75 -19.61
C LEU A 271 -13.66 19.78 -19.49
N SER A 272 -12.49 20.08 -20.07
CA SER A 272 -11.30 19.22 -20.01
C SER A 272 -10.17 19.85 -19.20
N SER A 273 -10.48 20.32 -17.99
CA SER A 273 -9.52 20.88 -17.04
C SER A 273 -9.49 20.08 -15.74
N THR A 274 -8.31 19.95 -15.13
CA THR A 274 -8.14 19.42 -13.77
C THR A 274 -7.37 20.40 -12.91
N VAL A 275 -7.95 20.73 -11.76
CA VAL A 275 -7.27 21.50 -10.72
C VAL A 275 -6.95 20.56 -9.57
N THR A 276 -5.68 20.46 -9.22
CA THR A 276 -5.20 19.65 -8.09
C THR A 276 -4.74 20.55 -6.95
N LEU A 277 -5.36 20.39 -5.79
CA LEU A 277 -5.02 21.06 -4.54
C LEU A 277 -4.27 20.09 -3.64
N THR A 278 -3.00 20.38 -3.38
CA THR A 278 -2.16 19.58 -2.48
C THR A 278 -1.92 20.35 -1.19
N ALA A 279 -2.10 19.72 -0.04
CA ALA A 279 -1.76 20.35 1.22
C ALA A 279 -1.39 19.36 2.31
N GLY A 280 -0.75 19.86 3.37
CA GLY A 280 -0.71 19.15 4.65
C GLY A 280 -2.12 19.03 5.27
N ARG A 281 -2.21 18.26 6.35
CA ARG A 281 -3.44 18.15 7.13
C ARG A 281 -3.67 19.43 7.94
N GLY A 282 -4.93 19.81 8.15
CA GLY A 282 -5.27 21.01 8.94
C GLY A 282 -4.93 22.35 8.29
N ARG A 283 -4.70 22.38 6.97
CA ARG A 283 -4.43 23.60 6.17
C ARG A 283 -5.68 24.20 5.48
N GLY A 284 -6.86 23.62 5.70
CA GLY A 284 -8.13 24.17 5.18
C GLY A 284 -8.56 23.68 3.78
N LYS A 285 -8.09 22.54 3.29
CA LYS A 285 -8.46 21.97 1.97
C LYS A 285 -9.97 21.88 1.75
N SER A 286 -10.69 21.19 2.64
CA SER A 286 -12.14 20.99 2.52
C SER A 286 -12.91 22.31 2.63
N ALA A 287 -12.38 23.29 3.36
CA ALA A 287 -12.95 24.64 3.42
C ALA A 287 -12.78 25.39 2.09
N ALA A 288 -11.59 25.35 1.48
CA ALA A 288 -11.35 25.93 0.17
C ALA A 288 -12.21 25.28 -0.94
N LEU A 289 -12.35 23.95 -0.91
CA LEU A 289 -13.24 23.23 -1.83
C LEU A 289 -14.71 23.58 -1.62
N GLY A 290 -15.18 23.69 -0.38
CA GLY A 290 -16.56 24.09 -0.08
C GLY A 290 -16.89 25.49 -0.61
N LEU A 291 -15.98 26.45 -0.42
CA LEU A 291 -16.12 27.80 -0.99
C LEU A 291 -16.07 27.81 -2.52
N ALA A 292 -15.23 26.96 -3.13
CA ALA A 292 -15.20 26.80 -4.59
C ALA A 292 -16.50 26.22 -5.15
N ILE A 293 -17.17 25.31 -4.43
CA ILE A 293 -18.48 24.76 -4.82
C ILE A 293 -19.56 25.85 -4.74
N ALA A 294 -19.55 26.68 -3.69
CA ALA A 294 -20.45 27.82 -3.59
C ALA A 294 -20.25 28.81 -4.77
N ALA A 295 -19.00 29.05 -5.18
CA ALA A 295 -18.72 29.83 -6.38
C ALA A 295 -19.23 29.16 -7.67
N ALA A 296 -19.07 27.84 -7.82
CA ALA A 296 -19.57 27.09 -8.98
C ALA A 296 -21.09 27.19 -9.11
N LEU A 297 -21.82 27.15 -7.99
CA LEU A 297 -23.26 27.38 -7.96
C LEU A 297 -23.63 28.78 -8.44
N ALA A 298 -22.92 29.81 -7.99
CA ALA A 298 -23.14 31.19 -8.43
C ALA A 298 -22.84 31.38 -9.93
N HIS A 299 -21.88 30.64 -10.49
CA HIS A 299 -21.56 30.64 -11.93
C HIS A 299 -22.49 29.76 -12.78
N GLY A 300 -23.45 29.06 -12.15
CA GLY A 300 -24.55 28.38 -12.83
C GLY A 300 -24.31 26.92 -13.21
N TYR A 301 -23.41 26.20 -12.54
CA TYR A 301 -23.24 24.75 -12.72
C TYR A 301 -24.44 24.00 -12.15
N SER A 302 -25.03 23.08 -12.94
CA SER A 302 -26.26 22.37 -12.57
C SER A 302 -25.99 21.10 -11.76
N ASN A 303 -25.07 20.24 -12.22
CA ASN A 303 -24.82 18.93 -11.62
C ASN A 303 -23.40 18.86 -11.06
N ILE A 304 -23.30 19.03 -9.74
CA ILE A 304 -22.04 18.99 -8.99
C ILE A 304 -21.99 17.69 -8.19
N PHE A 305 -20.98 16.86 -8.45
CA PHE A 305 -20.78 15.62 -7.70
C PHE A 305 -19.59 15.75 -6.76
N VAL A 306 -19.77 15.29 -5.53
CA VAL A 306 -18.71 15.24 -4.51
C VAL A 306 -18.42 13.79 -4.18
N THR A 307 -17.14 13.44 -4.16
CA THR A 307 -16.65 12.10 -3.84
C THR A 307 -15.62 12.20 -2.72
N SER A 308 -15.71 11.27 -1.76
CA SER A 308 -14.76 11.11 -0.67
C SER A 308 -14.71 9.62 -0.28
N PRO A 309 -13.69 9.14 0.45
CA PRO A 309 -13.64 7.74 0.88
C PRO A 309 -14.72 7.38 1.90
N SER A 310 -15.21 8.35 2.68
CA SER A 310 -16.27 8.18 3.68
C SER A 310 -17.07 9.47 3.81
N PRO A 311 -18.42 9.40 3.90
CA PRO A 311 -19.28 10.58 3.98
C PRO A 311 -19.07 11.41 5.25
N GLU A 312 -18.49 10.84 6.32
CA GLU A 312 -18.21 11.59 7.56
C GLU A 312 -17.19 12.72 7.35
N ASN A 313 -16.24 12.52 6.42
CA ASN A 313 -15.20 13.51 6.11
C ASN A 313 -15.78 14.78 5.46
N MET A 314 -16.97 14.68 4.85
CA MET A 314 -17.61 15.76 4.11
C MET A 314 -18.38 16.76 4.98
N LYS A 315 -18.51 16.53 6.29
CA LYS A 315 -19.21 17.46 7.19
C LYS A 315 -18.62 18.87 7.10
N THR A 316 -17.29 18.97 7.13
CA THR A 316 -16.59 20.26 7.03
C THR A 316 -16.75 20.90 5.65
N LEU A 317 -16.72 20.10 4.59
CA LEU A 317 -16.93 20.60 3.23
C LEU A 317 -18.33 21.21 3.07
N PHE A 318 -19.39 20.53 3.53
CA PHE A 318 -20.75 21.06 3.49
C PHE A 318 -20.95 22.27 4.39
N GLU A 319 -20.33 22.31 5.58
CA GLU A 319 -20.38 23.49 6.45
C GLU A 319 -19.85 24.75 5.74
N PHE A 320 -18.77 24.62 4.96
CA PHE A 320 -18.23 25.74 4.18
C PHE A 320 -18.99 26.03 2.89
N ILE A 321 -19.71 25.05 2.32
CA ILE A 321 -20.68 25.31 1.25
C ILE A 321 -21.79 26.23 1.78
N PHE A 322 -22.37 25.91 2.94
CA PHE A 322 -23.44 26.71 3.54
C PHE A 322 -22.94 28.10 3.93
N LYS A 323 -21.77 28.22 4.57
CA LYS A 323 -21.17 29.55 4.84
C LYS A 323 -20.94 30.38 3.57
N GLY A 324 -20.56 29.73 2.48
CA GLY A 324 -20.41 30.39 1.17
C GLY A 324 -21.77 30.83 0.60
N MET A 325 -22.79 29.98 0.70
CA MET A 325 -24.18 30.26 0.30
C MET A 325 -24.77 31.43 1.11
N ASP A 326 -24.58 31.44 2.44
CA ASP A 326 -25.05 32.51 3.34
C ASP A 326 -24.48 33.87 2.92
N VAL A 327 -23.18 33.92 2.63
CA VAL A 327 -22.50 35.15 2.19
C VAL A 327 -22.96 35.62 0.81
N LEU A 328 -23.34 34.69 -0.07
CA LEU A 328 -23.96 34.97 -1.37
C LEU A 328 -25.49 35.24 -1.25
N GLY A 329 -26.03 35.25 -0.03
CA GLY A 329 -27.42 35.54 0.28
C GLY A 329 -28.41 34.47 -0.19
N TYR A 330 -28.06 33.19 -0.09
CA TYR A 330 -28.99 32.07 -0.24
C TYR A 330 -29.59 31.71 1.12
N GLU A 331 -30.89 31.43 1.17
CA GLU A 331 -31.60 31.07 2.41
C GLU A 331 -32.07 29.60 2.42
N GLU A 332 -31.91 28.91 3.56
CA GLU A 332 -32.38 27.53 3.74
C GLU A 332 -33.92 27.46 3.66
N HIS A 333 -34.45 26.41 3.02
CA HIS A 333 -35.88 26.17 2.75
C HIS A 333 -36.57 27.15 1.80
N LEU A 334 -35.94 28.27 1.47
CA LEU A 334 -36.38 29.17 0.41
C LEU A 334 -35.65 28.85 -0.91
N ASP A 335 -34.32 28.91 -0.86
CA ASP A 335 -33.47 28.75 -2.05
C ASP A 335 -32.90 27.34 -2.18
N TYR A 336 -32.78 26.58 -1.08
CA TYR A 336 -32.26 25.22 -1.10
C TYR A 336 -32.82 24.31 -0.01
N ASP A 337 -32.82 23.00 -0.28
CA ASP A 337 -33.22 21.93 0.63
C ASP A 337 -32.11 20.90 0.83
N ILE A 338 -31.98 20.41 2.06
CA ILE A 338 -30.97 19.43 2.48
C ILE A 338 -31.61 18.05 2.64
N ALA A 339 -31.07 17.04 1.95
CA ALA A 339 -31.43 15.64 2.14
C ALA A 339 -30.32 14.89 2.89
N GLN A 340 -30.66 14.39 4.08
CA GLN A 340 -29.79 13.55 4.90
C GLN A 340 -29.98 12.06 4.61
N SER A 341 -28.93 11.28 4.85
CA SER A 341 -29.00 9.83 4.68
C SER A 341 -29.91 9.17 5.72
N THR A 342 -30.69 8.19 5.27
CA THR A 342 -31.47 7.29 6.12
C THR A 342 -30.66 6.08 6.61
N ASN A 343 -29.47 5.83 6.05
CA ASN A 343 -28.64 4.68 6.43
C ASN A 343 -27.96 4.92 7.80
N PRO A 344 -28.12 4.01 8.78
CA PRO A 344 -27.42 4.09 10.07
C PRO A 344 -25.89 4.23 9.95
N ASP A 345 -25.28 3.56 8.97
CA ASP A 345 -23.82 3.58 8.77
C ASP A 345 -23.29 4.97 8.38
N PHE A 346 -24.16 5.83 7.85
CA PHE A 346 -23.80 7.18 7.41
C PHE A 346 -24.11 8.25 8.46
N ASN A 347 -24.53 7.90 9.68
CA ASN A 347 -24.70 8.84 10.80
C ASN A 347 -25.42 10.16 10.43
N LYS A 348 -26.50 10.08 9.64
CA LYS A 348 -27.26 11.22 9.10
C LYS A 348 -26.43 12.22 8.27
N ALA A 349 -25.39 11.74 7.59
CA ALA A 349 -24.59 12.57 6.69
C ALA A 349 -25.46 13.18 5.57
N ILE A 350 -25.09 14.37 5.12
CA ILE A 350 -25.75 15.06 4.02
C ILE A 350 -25.38 14.33 2.72
N VAL A 351 -26.39 13.87 1.98
CA VAL A 351 -26.19 13.11 0.74
C VAL A 351 -26.49 13.97 -0.48
N ARG A 352 -27.48 14.86 -0.39
CA ARG A 352 -27.89 15.72 -1.50
C ARG A 352 -28.36 17.07 -1.01
N VAL A 353 -28.01 18.12 -1.75
CA VAL A 353 -28.55 19.48 -1.59
C VAL A 353 -29.16 19.89 -2.92
N ASN A 354 -30.44 20.27 -2.91
CA ASN A 354 -31.13 20.79 -4.09
C ASN A 354 -31.24 22.30 -3.94
N VAL A 355 -30.85 23.05 -4.97
CA VAL A 355 -30.93 24.52 -5.01
C VAL A 355 -31.87 24.93 -6.14
N PHE A 356 -32.76 25.89 -5.86
CA PHE A 356 -33.87 26.28 -6.74
C PHE A 356 -33.87 27.76 -7.16
N ARG A 357 -32.95 28.59 -6.62
CA ARG A 357 -32.96 30.06 -6.76
C ARG A 357 -33.07 30.57 -8.21
N ASN A 358 -32.18 30.15 -9.10
CA ASN A 358 -32.15 30.60 -10.51
C ASN A 358 -32.65 29.50 -11.46
N HIS A 359 -32.05 28.33 -11.35
CA HIS A 359 -32.44 27.10 -12.03
C HIS A 359 -32.17 25.94 -11.08
N ARG A 360 -32.67 24.75 -11.41
CA ARG A 360 -32.48 23.58 -10.57
C ARG A 360 -31.02 23.13 -10.61
N GLN A 361 -30.32 23.30 -9.51
CA GLN A 361 -28.96 22.83 -9.30
C GLN A 361 -28.96 21.75 -8.21
N THR A 362 -28.05 20.79 -8.33
CA THR A 362 -27.94 19.69 -7.38
C THR A 362 -26.48 19.44 -7.01
N ILE A 363 -26.22 19.34 -5.71
CA ILE A 363 -24.97 18.84 -5.16
C ILE A 363 -25.26 17.45 -4.60
N GLN A 364 -24.56 16.44 -5.10
CA GLN A 364 -24.77 15.06 -4.66
C GLN A 364 -23.46 14.37 -4.27
N TYR A 365 -23.48 13.70 -3.12
CA TYR A 365 -22.45 12.74 -2.75
C TYR A 365 -22.60 11.44 -3.55
N ILE A 366 -21.49 10.96 -4.11
CA ILE A 366 -21.40 9.63 -4.71
C ILE A 366 -20.23 8.85 -4.10
N GLN A 367 -20.37 7.54 -4.06
CA GLN A 367 -19.26 6.68 -3.67
C GLN A 367 -18.26 6.58 -4.83
N PRO A 368 -16.94 6.45 -4.55
CA PRO A 368 -15.91 6.35 -5.60
C PRO A 368 -16.10 5.18 -6.59
N GLN A 369 -16.87 4.16 -6.22
CA GLN A 369 -17.13 2.98 -7.04
C GLN A 369 -18.18 3.24 -8.13
N ASP A 370 -19.05 4.24 -7.93
CA ASP A 370 -20.19 4.53 -8.81
C ASP A 370 -19.85 5.55 -9.91
N ALA A 371 -18.70 5.38 -10.57
CA ALA A 371 -18.23 6.30 -11.61
C ALA A 371 -19.17 6.37 -12.84
N HIS A 372 -20.03 5.37 -13.04
CA HIS A 372 -21.00 5.33 -14.14
C HIS A 372 -22.06 6.45 -14.06
N VAL A 373 -22.37 6.94 -12.86
CA VAL A 373 -23.34 8.03 -12.64
C VAL A 373 -22.78 9.38 -13.09
N LEU A 374 -21.45 9.51 -13.22
CA LEU A 374 -20.77 10.75 -13.58
C LEU A 374 -20.91 11.15 -15.05
N GLY A 375 -21.57 10.36 -15.89
CA GLY A 375 -21.79 10.70 -17.30
C GLY A 375 -22.56 12.02 -17.51
N GLN A 376 -23.33 12.47 -16.52
CA GLN A 376 -24.10 13.72 -16.54
C GLN A 376 -23.47 14.84 -15.68
N ALA A 377 -22.26 14.63 -15.16
CA ALA A 377 -21.57 15.59 -14.30
C ALA A 377 -20.96 16.73 -15.12
N GLU A 378 -21.10 17.96 -14.62
CA GLU A 378 -20.38 19.12 -15.15
C GLU A 378 -19.10 19.40 -14.34
N LEU A 379 -19.20 19.19 -13.02
CA LEU A 379 -18.11 19.37 -12.06
C LEU A 379 -18.07 18.18 -11.10
N VAL A 380 -16.88 17.59 -10.96
CA VAL A 380 -16.61 16.54 -9.97
C VAL A 380 -15.55 17.01 -8.99
N ILE A 381 -15.85 16.95 -7.70
CA ILE A 381 -14.91 17.22 -6.62
C ILE A 381 -14.53 15.91 -5.94
N ILE A 382 -13.24 15.62 -5.91
CA ILE A 382 -12.67 14.46 -5.23
C ILE A 382 -11.89 14.96 -4.02
N ASP A 383 -12.46 14.83 -2.81
CA ASP A 383 -11.76 15.13 -1.57
C ASP A 383 -11.02 13.89 -1.05
N GLU A 384 -9.84 14.11 -0.49
CA GLU A 384 -8.87 13.06 -0.09
C GLU A 384 -8.62 12.00 -1.17
N ALA A 385 -8.32 12.44 -2.40
CA ALA A 385 -8.08 11.56 -3.55
C ALA A 385 -6.99 10.50 -3.30
N ALA A 386 -6.03 10.78 -2.41
CA ALA A 386 -4.97 9.84 -2.05
C ALA A 386 -5.46 8.64 -1.23
N ALA A 387 -6.61 8.74 -0.57
CA ALA A 387 -7.21 7.63 0.15
C ALA A 387 -7.99 6.68 -0.78
N ILE A 388 -8.30 7.10 -2.01
CA ILE A 388 -9.05 6.33 -3.00
C ILE A 388 -8.06 5.56 -3.89
N PRO A 389 -8.30 4.27 -4.19
CA PRO A 389 -7.50 3.51 -5.15
C PRO A 389 -7.27 4.24 -6.49
N LEU A 390 -6.02 4.23 -6.97
CA LEU A 390 -5.65 4.90 -8.23
C LEU A 390 -6.51 4.49 -9.45
N PRO A 391 -6.89 3.20 -9.65
CA PRO A 391 -7.79 2.82 -10.74
C PRO A 391 -9.16 3.49 -10.65
N LEU A 392 -9.72 3.61 -9.43
CA LEU A 392 -10.99 4.30 -9.22
C LEU A 392 -10.85 5.79 -9.48
N VAL A 393 -9.78 6.43 -9.00
CA VAL A 393 -9.51 7.85 -9.29
C VAL A 393 -9.41 8.11 -10.79
N ARG A 394 -8.79 7.22 -11.56
CA ARG A 394 -8.75 7.34 -13.03
C ARG A 394 -10.14 7.25 -13.66
N ASN A 395 -11.01 6.38 -13.16
CA ASN A 395 -12.38 6.26 -13.64
C ASN A 395 -13.23 7.49 -13.29
N LEU A 396 -12.91 8.19 -12.19
CA LEU A 396 -13.54 9.46 -11.80
C LEU A 396 -13.04 10.68 -12.59
N ILE A 397 -11.97 10.53 -13.40
CA ILE A 397 -11.44 11.60 -14.25
C ILE A 397 -12.04 11.46 -15.65
N GLY A 398 -13.26 11.96 -15.84
CA GLY A 398 -13.99 11.95 -17.11
C GLY A 398 -13.87 13.25 -17.92
N PRO A 399 -14.65 13.41 -19.02
CA PRO A 399 -14.64 14.59 -19.89
C PRO A 399 -15.43 15.79 -19.30
N TYR A 400 -15.17 16.10 -18.03
CA TYR A 400 -15.76 17.19 -17.25
C TYR A 400 -14.70 17.86 -16.36
N LEU A 401 -15.04 19.01 -15.78
CA LEU A 401 -14.16 19.75 -14.87
C LEU A 401 -13.96 18.92 -13.59
N VAL A 402 -12.70 18.71 -13.20
CA VAL A 402 -12.38 17.90 -12.01
C VAL A 402 -11.53 18.70 -11.04
N PHE A 403 -12.00 18.82 -9.80
CA PHE A 403 -11.22 19.33 -8.68
C PHE A 403 -10.80 18.18 -7.79
N MET A 404 -9.50 18.09 -7.50
CA MET A 404 -8.95 17.04 -6.66
C MET A 404 -8.22 17.66 -5.48
N ALA A 405 -8.55 17.24 -4.26
CA ALA A 405 -7.76 17.57 -3.09
C ALA A 405 -7.03 16.34 -2.55
N SER A 406 -5.76 16.52 -2.15
CA SER A 406 -4.90 15.44 -1.67
C SER A 406 -4.03 15.87 -0.49
N THR A 407 -3.84 14.99 0.50
CA THR A 407 -2.97 15.18 1.67
C THR A 407 -1.54 14.67 1.43
N ILE A 408 -0.56 15.54 1.21
CA ILE A 408 0.82 15.14 0.86
C ILE A 408 1.74 14.84 2.06
N ASN A 409 1.50 15.47 3.22
CA ASN A 409 2.35 15.36 4.43
C ASN A 409 1.49 15.08 5.70
N GLY A 410 0.85 13.91 5.78
CA GLY A 410 0.04 13.54 6.93
C GLY A 410 0.20 12.08 7.32
N TYR A 411 -0.24 11.73 8.54
CA TYR A 411 -0.17 10.36 9.07
C TYR A 411 -1.00 9.33 8.31
N GLU A 412 -1.82 9.74 7.34
CA GLU A 412 -2.51 8.80 6.44
C GLU A 412 -1.61 8.32 5.30
N GLY A 413 -0.44 8.96 5.11
CA GLY A 413 0.73 8.48 4.38
C GLY A 413 0.50 8.09 2.91
N THR A 414 -0.47 8.70 2.23
CA THR A 414 -0.84 8.36 0.85
C THR A 414 -0.53 9.43 -0.20
N GLY A 415 -0.47 10.73 0.16
CA GLY A 415 -0.53 11.76 -0.89
C GLY A 415 0.75 11.99 -1.67
N ARG A 416 1.93 11.65 -1.15
CA ARG A 416 3.17 11.89 -1.91
C ARG A 416 3.33 10.92 -3.07
N SER A 417 3.05 9.63 -2.88
CA SER A 417 3.12 8.64 -3.96
C SER A 417 2.05 8.90 -5.03
N LEU A 418 0.85 9.33 -4.64
CA LEU A 418 -0.19 9.81 -5.56
C LEU A 418 0.28 11.08 -6.28
N SER A 419 0.84 12.07 -5.57
CA SER A 419 1.34 13.30 -6.19
C SER A 419 2.45 13.00 -7.21
N LEU A 420 3.40 12.12 -6.86
CA LEU A 420 4.48 11.77 -7.76
C LEU A 420 4.01 10.94 -8.95
N LYS A 421 3.10 9.97 -8.76
CA LYS A 421 2.70 9.08 -9.87
C LYS A 421 1.54 9.65 -10.70
N LEU A 422 0.48 10.12 -10.06
CA LEU A 422 -0.71 10.60 -10.76
C LEU A 422 -0.48 12.00 -11.34
N ILE A 423 0.08 12.95 -10.58
CA ILE A 423 0.31 14.30 -11.11
C ILE A 423 1.39 14.26 -12.19
N GLN A 424 2.44 13.44 -12.05
CA GLN A 424 3.39 13.25 -13.14
C GLN A 424 2.73 12.65 -14.40
N GLN A 425 1.88 11.63 -14.26
CA GLN A 425 1.13 11.08 -15.40
C GLN A 425 0.20 12.12 -16.04
N LEU A 426 -0.48 12.93 -15.23
CA LEU A 426 -1.32 14.02 -15.73
C LEU A 426 -0.46 15.07 -16.45
N ARG A 427 0.68 15.47 -15.88
CA ARG A 427 1.66 16.39 -16.53
C ARG A 427 2.15 15.82 -17.86
N GLU A 428 2.49 14.54 -17.92
CA GLU A 428 2.92 13.85 -19.15
C GLU A 428 1.80 13.83 -20.20
N SER A 429 0.54 13.63 -19.79
CA SER A 429 -0.61 13.68 -20.68
C SER A 429 -0.98 15.09 -21.17
N THR A 430 -0.63 16.11 -20.38
CA THR A 430 -0.84 17.53 -20.72
C THR A 430 0.27 18.11 -21.59
N ARG A 431 1.45 17.47 -21.67
CA ARG A 431 2.51 17.92 -22.57
C ARG A 431 2.09 17.68 -24.02
N PRO A 432 2.02 18.72 -24.88
CA PRO A 432 1.83 18.50 -26.30
C PRO A 432 3.00 17.67 -26.82
N SER A 433 2.69 16.58 -27.50
CA SER A 433 3.67 15.67 -28.10
C SER A 433 4.44 16.39 -29.21
N LEU A 434 5.54 17.05 -28.85
CA LEU A 434 6.46 17.77 -29.75
C LEU A 434 7.31 16.84 -30.65
N THR A 435 6.87 15.62 -30.92
CA THR A 435 7.63 14.65 -31.73
C THR A 435 6.72 13.86 -32.66
N LYS A 436 6.23 14.49 -33.75
CA LYS A 436 6.11 13.82 -35.06
C LYS A 436 5.74 14.70 -36.28
N ASP A 437 5.94 16.01 -36.27
CA ASP A 437 5.77 16.85 -37.48
C ASP A 437 7.08 17.58 -37.85
N SER A 438 8.14 16.81 -38.10
CA SER A 438 9.34 17.30 -38.80
C SER A 438 9.90 16.19 -39.69
N ALA A 439 9.17 15.89 -40.76
CA ALA A 439 9.72 15.19 -41.90
C ALA A 439 9.22 15.89 -43.18
N ALA A 440 10.15 16.62 -43.80
CA ALA A 440 10.21 17.04 -45.20
C ALA A 440 8.98 17.74 -45.80
N ALA A 441 9.06 19.08 -45.84
CA ALA A 441 8.63 19.81 -47.02
C ALA A 441 9.65 19.52 -48.14
N ASP A 442 9.19 18.95 -49.26
CA ASP A 442 9.64 19.30 -50.62
C ASP A 442 8.78 18.55 -51.67
N ASP A 443 8.10 19.37 -52.47
CA ASP A 443 7.61 19.32 -53.86
C ASP A 443 7.12 18.06 -54.61
N ASP A 444 6.03 18.37 -55.34
CA ASP A 444 5.64 17.98 -56.71
C ASP A 444 4.58 16.88 -57.02
N ALA A 445 3.42 17.43 -57.47
CA ALA A 445 2.65 17.13 -58.69
C ALA A 445 1.83 15.82 -58.87
N ALA A 446 0.50 16.05 -58.92
CA ALA A 446 -0.51 15.53 -59.86
C ALA A 446 -0.97 14.04 -59.84
N SER A 447 -2.25 13.85 -59.47
CA SER A 447 -3.34 13.29 -60.32
C SER A 447 -4.31 12.29 -59.64
N ALA A 448 -5.58 12.43 -60.03
CA ALA A 448 -6.74 11.52 -59.92
C ALA A 448 -7.63 11.56 -58.65
N PRO A 449 -8.96 11.80 -58.81
CA PRO A 449 -9.95 11.68 -57.74
C PRO A 449 -10.57 10.27 -57.76
N SER A 450 -10.45 9.49 -56.67
CA SER A 450 -11.25 8.27 -56.52
C SER A 450 -11.89 8.18 -55.14
N SER A 451 -13.21 8.16 -55.18
CA SER A 451 -14.17 7.88 -54.11
C SER A 451 -13.76 6.72 -53.20
N SER A 452 -13.53 7.01 -51.93
CA SER A 452 -13.79 6.06 -50.84
C SER A 452 -14.07 6.84 -49.56
N LYS A 453 -15.24 6.57 -48.97
CA LYS A 453 -15.66 7.08 -47.67
C LYS A 453 -14.62 6.66 -46.62
N LYS A 454 -13.81 7.59 -46.14
CA LYS A 454 -13.01 7.40 -44.92
C LYS A 454 -13.97 7.24 -43.73
N PRO A 455 -13.80 6.23 -42.86
CA PRO A 455 -14.54 6.18 -41.60
C PRO A 455 -14.04 7.31 -40.70
N LEU A 456 -14.97 7.96 -39.98
CA LEU A 456 -14.64 8.95 -38.96
C LEU A 456 -13.66 8.33 -37.95
N THR A 457 -12.38 8.69 -38.06
CA THR A 457 -11.42 8.54 -36.98
C THR A 457 -11.89 9.45 -35.84
N LYS A 458 -12.29 8.86 -34.70
CA LYS A 458 -12.49 9.61 -33.46
C LYS A 458 -11.29 10.53 -33.26
N ALA A 459 -11.55 11.83 -33.16
CA ALA A 459 -10.53 12.83 -32.91
C ALA A 459 -9.67 12.43 -31.69
N PRO A 460 -8.34 12.66 -31.71
CA PRO A 460 -7.53 12.47 -30.52
C PRO A 460 -8.12 13.35 -29.40
N PRO A 461 -8.17 12.86 -28.14
CA PRO A 461 -8.71 13.64 -27.04
C PRO A 461 -7.91 14.94 -26.93
N LYS A 462 -8.60 16.09 -26.94
CA LYS A 462 -8.00 17.40 -26.66
C LYS A 462 -7.16 17.29 -25.38
N ALA A 463 -5.92 17.79 -25.41
CA ALA A 463 -5.01 17.74 -24.27
C ALA A 463 -5.66 18.42 -23.06
N ARG A 464 -5.77 17.69 -21.96
CA ARG A 464 -6.37 18.15 -20.70
C ARG A 464 -5.43 19.12 -20.01
N THR A 465 -5.90 20.29 -19.59
CA THR A 465 -5.09 21.26 -18.84
C THR A 465 -5.01 20.86 -17.36
N LEU A 466 -3.83 21.04 -16.76
CA LEU A 466 -3.56 20.75 -15.35
C LEU A 466 -3.13 22.03 -14.64
N ARG A 467 -3.82 22.40 -13.56
CA ARG A 467 -3.43 23.47 -12.63
C ARG A 467 -3.13 22.86 -11.26
N GLU A 468 -2.00 23.25 -10.67
CA GLU A 468 -1.56 22.74 -9.38
C GLU A 468 -1.52 23.87 -8.36
N ILE A 469 -2.11 23.63 -7.19
CA ILE A 469 -2.18 24.57 -6.08
C ILE A 469 -1.64 23.87 -4.84
N LYS A 470 -0.89 24.60 -4.02
CA LYS A 470 -0.37 24.09 -2.74
C LYS A 470 -0.80 24.99 -1.59
N LEU A 471 -1.31 24.40 -0.50
CA LEU A 471 -1.54 25.11 0.77
C LEU A 471 -0.48 24.69 1.79
N GLU A 472 0.29 25.64 2.29
CA GLU A 472 1.34 25.40 3.26
C GLU A 472 0.98 25.95 4.65
N THR A 473 0.28 27.09 4.70
CA THR A 473 -0.06 27.79 5.95
C THR A 473 -1.18 27.09 6.76
N PRO A 474 -0.96 26.73 8.05
CA PRO A 474 -2.01 26.20 8.92
C PRO A 474 -3.15 27.17 9.17
N ILE A 475 -4.36 26.62 9.37
CA ILE A 475 -5.53 27.41 9.80
C ILE A 475 -5.86 27.25 11.29
N ARG A 476 -5.33 26.21 11.96
CA ARG A 476 -5.62 25.89 13.36
C ARG A 476 -4.68 26.55 14.34
N TYR A 477 -3.43 26.77 13.95
CA TYR A 477 -2.34 27.32 14.74
C TYR A 477 -1.45 28.18 13.82
N ALA A 478 -0.55 28.99 14.37
CA ALA A 478 0.34 29.81 13.56
C ALA A 478 1.43 28.99 12.86
N ALA A 479 1.98 29.54 11.77
CA ALA A 479 3.11 28.93 11.06
C ALA A 479 4.35 28.88 11.97
N GLY A 480 5.09 27.77 11.91
CA GLY A 480 6.32 27.59 12.70
C GLY A 480 6.10 27.08 14.13
N ASP A 481 4.92 26.52 14.43
CA ASP A 481 4.62 25.88 15.70
C ASP A 481 5.63 24.78 16.05
N LYS A 482 6.25 24.89 17.23
CA LYS A 482 7.36 24.02 17.65
C LYS A 482 6.88 22.61 17.92
N VAL A 483 5.69 22.44 18.47
CA VAL A 483 5.08 21.13 18.72
C VAL A 483 4.79 20.42 17.40
N GLU A 484 4.35 21.13 16.35
CA GLU A 484 4.19 20.55 15.01
C GLU A 484 5.52 20.07 14.45
N LYS A 485 6.54 20.92 14.52
CA LYS A 485 7.88 20.61 14.00
C LYS A 485 8.50 19.41 14.72
N TRP A 486 8.36 19.36 16.05
CA TRP A 486 8.79 18.22 16.85
C TRP A 486 8.04 16.93 16.43
N LEU A 487 6.72 17.00 16.31
CA LEU A 487 5.90 15.84 15.91
C LEU A 487 6.26 15.34 14.51
N ASN A 488 6.44 16.23 13.55
CA ASN A 488 6.86 15.88 12.18
C ASN A 488 8.25 15.26 12.14
N SER A 489 9.19 15.77 12.96
CA SER A 489 10.54 15.22 13.09
C SER A 489 10.54 13.85 13.76
N LEU A 490 9.78 13.67 14.85
CA LEU A 490 9.66 12.41 15.58
C LEU A 490 9.04 11.32 14.69
N LEU A 491 7.98 11.65 13.96
CA LEU A 491 7.26 10.72 13.09
C LEU A 491 7.87 10.60 11.68
N CYS A 492 8.93 11.35 11.39
CA CYS A 492 9.61 11.40 10.09
C CYS A 492 8.63 11.64 8.91
N LEU A 493 7.65 12.54 9.10
CA LEU A 493 6.64 12.85 8.07
C LEU A 493 7.22 13.73 6.95
N ASP A 494 8.31 14.45 7.22
CA ASP A 494 8.99 15.31 6.27
C ASP A 494 9.84 14.50 5.29
N ALA A 495 9.24 14.12 4.16
CA ALA A 495 9.94 13.38 3.10
C ALA A 495 10.78 14.30 2.17
N THR A 496 10.89 15.61 2.44
CA THR A 496 11.58 16.60 1.58
C THR A 496 13.11 16.50 1.62
N ILE A 497 13.66 15.63 2.48
CA ILE A 497 15.10 15.47 2.69
C ILE A 497 15.78 14.61 1.59
N LEU A 498 15.01 14.09 0.63
CA LEU A 498 15.60 13.53 -0.60
C LEU A 498 16.27 14.69 -1.37
N PRO A 499 17.62 14.71 -1.49
CA PRO A 499 18.33 15.81 -2.12
C PRO A 499 17.86 15.98 -3.56
N ARG A 500 17.42 17.19 -3.90
CA ARG A 500 17.19 17.57 -5.29
C ARG A 500 18.54 17.57 -6.00
N GLN A 501 18.71 16.66 -6.96
CA GLN A 501 19.71 16.69 -8.02
C GLN A 501 21.05 17.34 -7.64
N THR A 502 21.88 16.60 -6.92
CA THR A 502 23.33 16.74 -7.14
C THR A 502 23.71 15.62 -8.11
N HIS A 503 24.39 15.99 -9.19
CA HIS A 503 24.91 15.12 -10.25
C HIS A 503 25.97 14.13 -9.71
N MET A 504 25.65 13.36 -8.67
CA MET A 504 26.48 12.22 -8.30
C MET A 504 26.14 11.11 -9.27
N SER A 505 27.04 10.90 -10.23
CA SER A 505 27.04 9.78 -11.17
C SER A 505 26.67 8.50 -10.40
N CYS A 506 25.43 8.03 -10.56
CA CYS A 506 24.97 6.87 -9.82
C CYS A 506 25.82 5.67 -10.27
N PRO A 507 26.52 5.00 -9.35
CA PRO A 507 27.42 3.91 -9.70
C PRO A 507 26.64 2.72 -10.26
N HIS A 508 27.26 1.96 -11.15
CA HIS A 508 26.65 0.74 -11.69
C HIS A 508 26.21 -0.19 -10.53
N PRO A 509 25.01 -0.81 -10.58
CA PRO A 509 24.47 -1.61 -9.47
C PRO A 509 25.41 -2.70 -8.94
N SER A 510 26.28 -3.25 -9.78
CA SER A 510 27.29 -4.24 -9.36
C SER A 510 28.30 -3.73 -8.35
N LYS A 511 28.58 -2.42 -8.32
CA LYS A 511 29.51 -1.79 -7.36
C LYS A 511 28.85 -1.42 -6.03
N CYS A 512 27.53 -1.54 -5.94
CA CYS A 512 26.79 -1.24 -4.73
C CYS A 512 26.78 -2.44 -3.80
N GLU A 513 26.93 -2.16 -2.51
CA GLU A 513 26.96 -3.15 -1.44
C GLU A 513 25.77 -2.96 -0.50
N LEU A 514 25.32 -4.07 0.07
CA LEU A 514 24.20 -4.11 1.01
C LEU A 514 24.78 -4.12 2.42
N PHE A 515 24.26 -3.26 3.29
CA PHE A 515 24.67 -3.13 4.69
C PHE A 515 23.51 -3.52 5.61
N TYR A 516 23.82 -4.11 6.75
CA TYR A 516 22.86 -4.32 7.84
C TYR A 516 22.79 -3.07 8.72
N VAL A 517 21.58 -2.65 9.08
CA VAL A 517 21.38 -1.46 9.93
C VAL A 517 21.07 -1.89 11.35
N SER A 518 21.90 -1.48 12.30
CA SER A 518 21.62 -1.70 13.71
C SER A 518 20.49 -0.78 14.18
N ARG A 519 19.41 -1.40 14.67
CA ARG A 519 18.18 -0.71 15.08
C ARG A 519 18.36 0.07 16.38
N ASP A 520 19.15 -0.46 17.31
CA ASP A 520 19.41 0.19 18.60
C ASP A 520 20.07 1.56 18.39
N THR A 521 21.03 1.64 17.48
CA THR A 521 21.71 2.91 17.15
C THR A 521 20.90 3.82 16.26
N LEU A 522 20.08 3.25 15.37
CA LEU A 522 19.21 4.00 14.50
C LEU A 522 18.15 4.78 15.30
N PHE A 523 17.61 4.18 16.35
CA PHE A 523 16.58 4.77 17.21
C PHE A 523 17.12 5.46 18.48
N SER A 524 18.44 5.58 18.63
CA SER A 524 19.10 6.21 19.78
C SER A 524 18.94 7.74 19.89
N TYR A 525 18.26 8.38 18.93
CA TYR A 525 18.06 9.84 18.85
C TYR A 525 19.36 10.68 18.73
N HIS A 526 20.42 10.10 18.16
CA HIS A 526 21.62 10.86 17.79
C HIS A 526 21.39 11.71 16.51
N PRO A 527 21.91 12.95 16.37
CA PRO A 527 21.64 13.81 15.21
C PRO A 527 21.95 13.17 13.85
N ALA A 528 23.06 12.42 13.76
CA ALA A 528 23.42 11.68 12.54
C ALA A 528 22.44 10.53 12.23
N SER A 529 22.04 9.78 13.26
CA SER A 529 21.07 8.68 13.14
C SER A 529 19.68 9.20 12.76
N GLU A 530 19.27 10.35 13.28
CA GLU A 530 18.00 10.99 12.94
C GLU A 530 17.94 11.42 11.47
N VAL A 531 19.00 12.04 10.94
CA VAL A 531 19.06 12.38 9.51
C VAL A 531 19.01 11.12 8.65
N PHE A 532 19.72 10.06 9.05
CA PHE A 532 19.70 8.78 8.32
C PHE A 532 18.31 8.11 8.37
N LEU A 533 17.66 8.10 9.54
CA LEU A 533 16.30 7.58 9.74
C LEU A 533 15.27 8.37 8.93
N GLN A 534 15.41 9.70 8.87
CA GLN A 534 14.56 10.56 8.05
C GLN A 534 14.74 10.26 6.55
N ARG A 535 15.97 10.09 6.06
CA ARG A 535 16.23 9.68 4.67
C ARG A 535 15.61 8.30 4.36
N MET A 536 15.78 7.35 5.27
CA MET A 536 15.21 6.00 5.12
C MET A 536 13.68 6.04 5.08
N MET A 537 13.03 6.78 5.99
CA MET A 537 11.57 6.91 5.99
C MET A 537 11.04 7.73 4.81
N ALA A 538 11.76 8.76 4.38
CA ALA A 538 11.44 9.50 3.16
C ALA A 538 11.41 8.56 1.94
N LEU A 539 12.36 7.63 1.85
CA LEU A 539 12.38 6.61 0.80
C LEU A 539 11.18 5.67 0.89
N TYR A 540 10.86 5.16 2.09
CA TYR A 540 9.68 4.32 2.29
C TYR A 540 8.38 5.04 1.86
N VAL A 541 8.23 6.32 2.20
CA VAL A 541 7.06 7.13 1.84
C VAL A 541 7.01 7.42 0.34
N ALA A 542 8.17 7.55 -0.32
CA ALA A 542 8.22 7.76 -1.76
C ALA A 542 7.88 6.49 -2.57
N SER A 543 8.34 5.31 -2.14
CA SER A 543 8.16 4.07 -2.90
C SER A 543 6.77 3.44 -2.71
N HIS A 544 6.21 3.50 -1.50
CA HIS A 544 4.96 2.81 -1.15
C HIS A 544 3.72 3.67 -1.37
N TYR A 545 2.61 3.02 -1.73
CA TYR A 545 1.34 3.72 -1.98
C TYR A 545 0.76 4.35 -0.72
N LYS A 546 0.81 3.62 0.39
CA LYS A 546 0.27 4.03 1.69
C LYS A 546 1.19 3.58 2.80
N ASN A 547 1.64 4.53 3.63
CA ASN A 547 2.34 4.25 4.87
C ASN A 547 1.53 4.75 6.07
N GLN A 548 1.74 4.15 7.24
CA GLN A 548 1.20 4.65 8.49
C GLN A 548 2.35 4.96 9.44
N PRO A 549 2.26 5.99 10.30
CA PRO A 549 3.29 6.25 11.31
C PRO A 549 3.48 5.09 12.27
N ASN A 550 2.47 4.24 12.45
CA ASN A 550 2.59 3.01 13.23
C ASN A 550 3.62 2.03 12.65
N ASP A 551 3.96 2.14 11.37
CA ASP A 551 5.00 1.33 10.73
C ASP A 551 6.37 1.63 11.32
N LEU A 552 6.61 2.87 11.79
CA LEU A 552 7.85 3.26 12.46
C LEU A 552 8.03 2.51 13.78
N GLN A 553 6.94 2.37 14.54
CA GLN A 553 6.92 1.61 15.79
C GLN A 553 7.08 0.11 15.55
N LEU A 554 6.45 -0.41 14.48
CA LEU A 554 6.67 -1.80 14.05
C LEU A 554 8.15 -2.02 13.69
N LEU A 555 8.77 -1.06 13.00
CA LEU A 555 10.16 -1.14 12.58
C LEU A 555 11.15 -1.12 13.76
N SER A 556 10.82 -0.36 14.81
CA SER A 556 11.68 -0.22 15.98
C SER A 556 11.54 -1.38 16.96
N ASP A 557 10.32 -1.76 17.30
CA ASP A 557 10.07 -2.59 18.48
C ASP A 557 10.00 -4.09 18.15
N ALA A 558 9.55 -4.46 16.94
CA ALA A 558 9.31 -5.85 16.61
C ALA A 558 10.63 -6.63 16.44
N PRO A 559 10.92 -7.65 17.28
CA PRO A 559 12.24 -8.27 17.35
C PRO A 559 12.64 -8.98 16.05
N ALA A 560 11.68 -9.63 15.39
CA ALA A 560 11.89 -10.38 14.16
C ALA A 560 12.22 -9.52 12.92
N HIS A 561 12.11 -8.20 13.01
CA HIS A 561 12.36 -7.31 11.87
C HIS A 561 13.84 -6.93 11.73
N HIS A 562 14.37 -7.10 10.52
CA HIS A 562 15.71 -6.69 10.12
C HIS A 562 15.66 -5.63 9.01
N LEU A 563 16.65 -4.74 9.04
CA LEU A 563 16.78 -3.64 8.10
C LEU A 563 18.08 -3.79 7.31
N PHE A 564 17.97 -3.70 5.99
CA PHE A 564 19.12 -3.66 5.09
C PHE A 564 19.04 -2.45 4.17
N VAL A 565 20.19 -1.85 3.90
CA VAL A 565 20.30 -0.66 3.04
C VAL A 565 21.37 -0.89 1.98
N LEU A 566 21.02 -0.63 0.72
CA LEU A 566 21.97 -0.63 -0.39
C LEU A 566 22.58 0.76 -0.52
N LEU A 567 23.90 0.84 -0.39
CA LEU A 567 24.67 2.07 -0.48
C LEU A 567 25.57 2.06 -1.71
N PRO A 568 25.89 3.24 -2.28
CA PRO A 568 27.00 3.36 -3.21
C PRO A 568 28.32 2.98 -2.51
N PRO A 569 29.39 2.63 -3.25
CA PRO A 569 30.68 2.30 -2.65
C PRO A 569 31.16 3.50 -1.82
N LEU A 570 31.41 3.23 -0.54
CA LEU A 570 31.91 4.21 0.42
C LEU A 570 33.39 4.46 0.10
N LYS A 571 33.80 5.72 -0.01
CA LYS A 571 35.22 6.09 0.02
C LYS A 571 35.60 6.33 1.48
N ASP A 572 36.74 5.79 1.90
CA ASP A 572 37.17 5.81 3.30
C ASP A 572 37.43 7.24 3.87
N ASP A 573 37.45 8.28 3.02
CA ASP A 573 37.74 9.67 3.38
C ASP A 573 36.52 10.60 3.55
N GLU A 574 35.27 10.14 3.35
CA GLU A 574 34.11 11.05 3.35
C GLU A 574 33.45 11.21 4.74
N THR A 575 33.51 12.43 5.28
CA THR A 575 32.75 12.89 6.47
C THR A 575 31.24 13.04 6.23
N HIS A 576 30.74 12.63 5.05
CA HIS A 576 29.34 12.76 4.67
C HIS A 576 28.58 11.44 4.86
N LEU A 577 27.42 11.53 5.52
CA LEU A 577 26.50 10.40 5.67
C LEU A 577 26.05 9.88 4.29
N PRO A 578 26.22 8.58 4.00
CA PRO A 578 25.86 8.01 2.71
C PRO A 578 24.34 8.05 2.51
N GLU A 579 23.93 8.11 1.25
CA GLU A 579 22.52 8.14 0.87
C GLU A 579 21.99 6.73 0.61
N PRO A 580 20.88 6.31 1.26
CA PRO A 580 20.25 5.03 1.00
C PRO A 580 19.59 4.98 -0.38
N LEU A 581 20.12 4.17 -1.31
CA LEU A 581 19.54 3.98 -2.64
C LEU A 581 18.33 3.04 -2.61
N VAL A 582 18.45 1.96 -1.85
CA VAL A 582 17.39 0.95 -1.64
C VAL A 582 17.36 0.58 -0.17
N VAL A 583 16.16 0.47 0.39
CA VAL A 583 15.96 -0.01 1.76
C VAL A 583 15.07 -1.26 1.70
N LEU A 584 15.50 -2.32 2.39
CA LEU A 584 14.79 -3.58 2.55
C LEU A 584 14.38 -3.75 4.01
N GLN A 585 13.11 -4.04 4.23
CA GLN A 585 12.58 -4.50 5.52
C GLN A 585 12.28 -5.99 5.41
N VAL A 586 12.92 -6.78 6.24
CA VAL A 586 12.76 -8.24 6.30
C VAL A 586 12.20 -8.61 7.68
N ALA A 587 11.31 -9.59 7.76
CA ALA A 587 10.80 -10.14 9.01
C ALA A 587 11.06 -11.64 9.03
N LEU A 588 11.71 -12.13 10.09
CA LEU A 588 11.89 -13.57 10.32
C LEU A 588 10.56 -14.19 10.78
N GLU A 589 10.15 -15.27 10.12
CA GLU A 589 8.89 -15.97 10.37
C GLU A 589 9.12 -17.48 10.43
N GLY A 590 8.26 -18.19 11.16
CA GLY A 590 8.29 -19.64 11.23
C GLY A 590 8.95 -20.19 12.48
N ASN A 591 9.43 -21.44 12.41
CA ASN A 591 9.87 -22.22 13.58
C ASN A 591 8.77 -22.31 14.66
N ILE A 592 7.51 -22.49 14.23
CA ILE A 592 6.35 -22.52 15.12
C ILE A 592 6.21 -23.92 15.71
N SER A 593 6.06 -24.01 17.03
CA SER A 593 5.85 -25.31 17.69
C SER A 593 4.59 -26.02 17.18
N ARG A 594 4.66 -27.35 17.01
CA ARG A 594 3.54 -28.17 16.52
C ARG A 594 2.28 -28.06 17.39
N GLN A 595 2.44 -27.90 18.70
CA GLN A 595 1.34 -27.74 19.65
C GLN A 595 0.60 -26.42 19.41
N THR A 596 1.35 -25.32 19.29
CA THR A 596 0.79 -23.98 18.98
C THR A 596 0.06 -23.96 17.65
N ILE A 597 0.52 -24.72 16.65
CA ILE A 597 -0.15 -24.85 15.35
C ILE A 597 -1.54 -25.49 15.51
N MET A 598 -1.63 -26.63 16.20
CA MET A 598 -2.89 -27.35 16.39
C MET A 598 -3.92 -26.57 17.21
N GLU A 599 -3.49 -25.89 18.27
CA GLU A 599 -4.38 -25.08 19.12
C GLU A 599 -4.95 -23.85 18.39
N ASN A 600 -4.12 -23.16 17.62
CA ASN A 600 -4.56 -21.95 16.93
C ASN A 600 -5.34 -22.26 15.64
N LEU A 601 -4.98 -23.32 14.91
CA LEU A 601 -5.73 -23.77 13.73
C LEU A 601 -7.15 -24.21 14.13
N SER A 602 -7.31 -24.95 15.23
CA SER A 602 -8.62 -25.37 15.74
C SER A 602 -9.49 -24.20 16.22
N ARG A 603 -8.87 -23.13 16.73
CA ARG A 603 -9.57 -21.90 17.14
C ARG A 603 -9.77 -20.89 16.00
N GLY A 604 -9.20 -21.14 14.82
CA GLY A 604 -9.18 -20.18 13.71
C GLY A 604 -8.45 -18.87 14.04
N PHE A 605 -7.61 -18.85 15.08
CA PHE A 605 -6.94 -17.66 15.56
C PHE A 605 -5.61 -17.49 14.82
N ARG A 606 -5.42 -16.31 14.21
CA ARG A 606 -4.15 -15.94 13.56
C ARG A 606 -3.31 -15.16 14.55
N ALA A 607 -2.21 -15.74 15.01
CA ALA A 607 -1.22 -15.00 15.78
C ALA A 607 -0.62 -13.86 14.92
N GLY A 608 -0.33 -12.71 15.55
CA GLY A 608 0.39 -11.62 14.89
C GLY A 608 1.83 -12.03 14.54
N GLY A 609 2.43 -11.39 13.54
CA GLY A 609 3.82 -11.68 13.14
C GLY A 609 3.96 -12.68 12.00
N ASP A 610 3.51 -13.93 12.16
CA ASP A 610 3.81 -15.06 11.26
C ASP A 610 2.83 -15.23 10.07
N MET A 611 2.73 -14.25 9.18
CA MET A 611 1.69 -14.24 8.14
C MET A 611 1.81 -15.39 7.13
N ILE A 612 3.02 -15.65 6.59
CA ILE A 612 3.20 -16.64 5.51
C ILE A 612 3.00 -18.07 6.01
N PRO A 613 3.60 -18.50 7.14
CA PRO A 613 3.36 -19.82 7.73
C PRO A 613 1.87 -20.10 7.97
N TRP A 614 1.13 -19.16 8.57
CA TRP A 614 -0.30 -19.33 8.82
C TRP A 614 -1.12 -19.44 7.54
N LEU A 615 -0.83 -18.59 6.56
CA LEU A 615 -1.59 -18.57 5.31
C LEU A 615 -1.39 -19.84 4.50
N ILE A 616 -0.16 -20.29 4.34
CA ILE A 616 0.17 -21.50 3.58
C ILE A 616 -0.37 -22.73 4.32
N SER A 617 -0.15 -22.85 5.63
CA SER A 617 -0.69 -23.96 6.43
C SER A 617 -2.22 -24.01 6.38
N GLN A 618 -2.90 -22.86 6.38
CA GLN A 618 -4.36 -22.81 6.24
C GLN A 618 -4.84 -23.21 4.82
N GLN A 619 -4.11 -22.86 3.77
CA GLN A 619 -4.53 -23.12 2.38
C GLN A 619 -4.22 -24.54 1.92
N PHE A 620 -3.09 -25.10 2.35
CA PHE A 620 -2.66 -26.45 1.99
C PHE A 620 -2.98 -27.48 3.08
N GLN A 621 -3.44 -27.05 4.26
CA GLN A 621 -3.73 -27.90 5.43
C GLN A 621 -2.51 -28.75 5.84
N GLU A 622 -1.32 -28.17 5.69
CA GLU A 622 -0.06 -28.84 5.97
C GLU A 622 0.69 -28.15 7.13
N ASN A 623 1.06 -28.94 8.14
CA ASN A 623 1.76 -28.44 9.32
C ASN A 623 3.28 -28.37 9.15
N LYS A 624 3.86 -29.10 8.18
CA LYS A 624 5.32 -29.15 7.97
C LYS A 624 5.87 -27.78 7.59
N PHE A 625 5.15 -27.03 6.74
CA PHE A 625 5.58 -25.71 6.30
C PHE A 625 5.70 -24.71 7.46
N ALA A 626 4.85 -24.79 8.49
CA ALA A 626 4.94 -23.90 9.64
C ALA A 626 6.13 -24.19 10.59
N LEU A 627 6.74 -25.39 10.47
CA LEU A 627 7.97 -25.72 11.17
C LEU A 627 9.20 -25.10 10.50
N LEU A 628 9.14 -24.89 9.17
CA LEU A 628 10.23 -24.26 8.43
C LEU A 628 10.46 -22.82 8.91
N SER A 629 11.72 -22.40 8.86
CA SER A 629 12.11 -21.01 9.13
C SER A 629 12.23 -20.26 7.81
N GLY A 630 11.64 -19.09 7.72
CA GLY A 630 11.71 -18.26 6.53
C GLY A 630 11.83 -16.79 6.86
N ALA A 631 12.20 -16.01 5.86
CA ALA A 631 12.19 -14.56 5.97
C ALA A 631 11.19 -13.96 4.98
N ARG A 632 10.27 -13.15 5.49
CA ARG A 632 9.35 -12.35 4.69
C ARG A 632 9.97 -10.99 4.41
N ILE A 633 10.16 -10.66 3.14
CA ILE A 633 10.42 -9.29 2.70
C ILE A 633 9.10 -8.53 2.82
N VAL A 634 9.01 -7.68 3.85
CA VAL A 634 7.83 -6.88 4.16
C VAL A 634 7.75 -5.68 3.22
N ARG A 635 8.89 -5.01 3.01
CA ARG A 635 8.98 -3.81 2.16
C ARG A 635 10.29 -3.76 1.39
N ILE A 636 10.20 -3.31 0.15
CA ILE A 636 11.33 -2.89 -0.68
C ILE A 636 11.05 -1.47 -1.17
N ALA A 637 11.92 -0.55 -0.78
CA ALA A 637 11.82 0.85 -1.14
C ALA A 637 13.01 1.21 -2.02
N THR A 638 12.74 1.47 -3.31
CA THR A 638 13.72 2.01 -4.27
C THR A 638 13.39 3.46 -4.56
N HIS A 639 14.40 4.30 -4.69
CA HIS A 639 14.18 5.70 -5.06
C HIS A 639 13.40 5.80 -6.39
N PRO A 640 12.31 6.59 -6.47
CA PRO A 640 11.50 6.67 -7.69
C PRO A 640 12.29 7.06 -8.94
N ASP A 641 13.27 7.96 -8.80
CA ASP A 641 14.08 8.43 -9.93
C ASP A 641 15.08 7.36 -10.43
N TYR A 642 15.44 6.40 -9.58
CA TYR A 642 16.33 5.28 -9.90
C TYR A 642 15.55 3.98 -10.18
N ALA A 643 14.22 4.08 -10.26
CA ALA A 643 13.39 2.96 -10.66
C ALA A 643 13.76 2.52 -12.07
N ASN A 644 13.84 1.20 -12.29
CA ASN A 644 14.26 0.54 -13.54
C ASN A 644 15.77 0.44 -13.81
N MET A 645 16.65 1.04 -13.00
CA MET A 645 18.11 0.86 -13.12
C MET A 645 18.63 -0.47 -12.53
N GLY A 646 17.76 -1.25 -11.86
CA GLY A 646 18.10 -2.58 -11.37
C GLY A 646 18.65 -2.66 -9.94
N TYR A 647 18.75 -1.55 -9.20
CA TYR A 647 19.23 -1.56 -7.80
C TYR A 647 18.40 -2.47 -6.87
N GLY A 648 17.08 -2.51 -7.04
CA GLY A 648 16.22 -3.42 -6.28
C GLY A 648 16.52 -4.90 -6.55
N ALA A 649 16.87 -5.26 -7.79
CA ALA A 649 17.25 -6.63 -8.13
C ALA A 649 18.61 -7.01 -7.53
N ARG A 650 19.59 -6.08 -7.56
CA ARG A 650 20.88 -6.24 -6.88
C ARG A 650 20.70 -6.44 -5.37
N ALA A 651 19.85 -5.65 -4.73
CA ALA A 651 19.58 -5.75 -3.29
C ALA A 651 19.00 -7.12 -2.92
N LEU A 652 18.06 -7.66 -3.71
CA LEU A 652 17.52 -9.01 -3.51
C LEU A 652 18.55 -10.12 -3.75
N GLN A 653 19.41 -9.96 -4.76
CA GLN A 653 20.49 -10.92 -5.01
C GLN A 653 21.49 -10.94 -3.84
N ALA A 654 21.89 -9.77 -3.34
CA ALA A 654 22.77 -9.65 -2.18
C ALA A 654 22.12 -10.24 -0.92
N LEU A 655 20.83 -9.97 -0.69
CA LEU A 655 20.09 -10.52 0.44
C LEU A 655 20.04 -12.06 0.39
N ASN A 656 19.74 -12.63 -0.77
CA ASN A 656 19.68 -14.08 -0.94
C ASN A 656 21.06 -14.73 -0.77
N ALA A 657 22.12 -14.10 -1.30
CA ALA A 657 23.49 -14.56 -1.12
C ALA A 657 23.96 -14.50 0.36
N TYR A 658 23.52 -13.48 1.11
CA TYR A 658 23.76 -13.37 2.55
C TYR A 658 23.10 -14.51 3.34
N TYR A 659 21.81 -14.74 3.13
CA TYR A 659 21.11 -15.82 3.83
C TYR A 659 21.52 -17.22 3.38
N SER A 660 22.06 -17.38 2.17
CA SER A 660 22.70 -18.63 1.75
C SER A 660 24.14 -18.81 2.27
N GLY A 661 24.66 -17.88 3.09
CA GLY A 661 25.99 -17.97 3.70
C GLY A 661 27.17 -17.67 2.78
N GLN A 662 26.96 -17.10 1.59
CA GLN A 662 28.03 -16.89 0.59
C GLN A 662 28.98 -15.73 0.95
N TYR A 663 28.53 -14.78 1.78
CA TYR A 663 29.34 -13.63 2.21
C TYR A 663 30.08 -13.86 3.53
N PHE A 664 29.72 -14.89 4.30
CA PHE A 664 30.27 -15.08 5.63
C PHE A 664 31.70 -15.62 5.51
N ASN A 665 32.68 -14.79 5.84
CA ASN A 665 34.08 -15.18 5.87
C ASN A 665 34.42 -15.69 7.27
N VAL A 666 34.68 -17.00 7.40
CA VAL A 666 34.92 -17.64 8.70
C VAL A 666 36.18 -17.09 9.39
N ASP A 667 37.14 -16.59 8.60
CA ASP A 667 38.44 -16.10 9.09
C ASP A 667 38.37 -14.68 9.71
N GLU A 668 37.37 -13.86 9.36
CA GLU A 668 37.20 -12.48 9.89
C GLU A 668 36.23 -12.40 11.08
N ALA A 669 35.46 -13.46 11.37
CA ALA A 669 34.35 -13.45 12.32
C ALA A 669 34.72 -13.73 13.80
N ILE A 670 35.99 -13.56 14.18
CA ILE A 670 36.50 -13.95 15.51
C ILE A 670 36.16 -12.92 16.61
N ASP A 671 35.69 -11.71 16.28
CA ASP A 671 35.25 -10.78 17.32
C ASP A 671 33.90 -11.22 17.89
N ALA A 672 33.93 -11.77 19.10
CA ALA A 672 32.75 -12.07 19.90
C ALA A 672 31.78 -10.88 19.88
N GLU A 673 30.48 -11.13 19.68
CA GLU A 673 29.44 -10.10 19.78
C GLU A 673 29.66 -9.30 21.06
N GLN A 674 30.12 -8.05 20.92
CA GLN A 674 30.37 -7.19 22.06
C GLN A 674 29.04 -7.00 22.80
N SER A 675 28.94 -7.55 24.01
CA SER A 675 27.72 -7.44 24.81
C SER A 675 27.60 -6.01 25.33
N TYR A 676 26.71 -5.23 24.74
CA TYR A 676 26.42 -3.88 25.22
C TYR A 676 25.54 -3.94 26.48
N PRO A 677 25.74 -3.05 27.48
CA PRO A 677 24.92 -3.00 28.67
C PRO A 677 23.44 -2.77 28.33
N ASP A 678 22.53 -3.47 29.00
CA ASP A 678 21.09 -3.29 28.82
C ASP A 678 20.69 -1.87 29.29
N PRO A 679 20.05 -1.04 28.44
CA PRO A 679 19.60 0.31 28.81
C PRO A 679 18.64 0.36 30.00
N ALA A 680 18.05 -0.77 30.37
CA ALA A 680 17.17 -0.92 31.51
C ALA A 680 17.89 -0.94 32.86
N ASN A 681 19.21 -1.09 32.90
CA ASN A 681 19.94 -1.19 34.17
C ASN A 681 20.01 0.20 34.84
N PHE A 682 19.36 0.33 36.00
CA PHE A 682 19.33 1.53 36.82
C PHE A 682 20.09 1.29 38.14
N ASP A 683 20.80 2.32 38.63
CA ASP A 683 21.20 2.36 40.02
C ASP A 683 19.97 2.58 40.90
N GLU A 684 19.81 1.76 41.95
CA GLU A 684 18.63 1.78 42.83
C GLU A 684 18.45 3.13 43.57
N ASP A 685 19.50 3.95 43.67
CA ASP A 685 19.50 5.25 44.35
C ASP A 685 18.98 6.44 43.49
N THR A 686 18.65 6.22 42.21
CA THR A 686 18.21 7.30 41.30
C THR A 686 16.75 7.73 41.51
N THR A 687 16.49 9.05 41.54
CA THR A 687 15.15 9.63 41.75
C THR A 687 14.71 10.50 40.56
N LEU A 688 13.40 10.68 40.34
CA LEU A 688 12.84 11.48 39.22
C LEU A 688 13.44 12.91 39.08
N LEU A 689 13.84 13.53 40.19
CA LEU A 689 14.41 14.88 40.20
C LEU A 689 15.91 14.91 39.84
N THR A 690 16.60 13.78 39.93
CA THR A 690 18.05 13.64 39.68
C THR A 690 18.37 12.92 38.37
N ASP A 691 17.39 12.23 37.79
CA ASP A 691 17.53 11.49 36.54
C ASP A 691 17.59 12.43 35.32
N GLU A 692 18.73 12.45 34.64
CA GLU A 692 18.92 13.09 33.34
C GLU A 692 19.13 12.00 32.26
N PRO A 693 18.13 11.66 31.44
CA PRO A 693 18.32 10.78 30.30
C PRO A 693 19.15 11.52 29.25
N LYS A 694 20.36 11.03 29.01
CA LYS A 694 21.27 11.54 27.97
C LYS A 694 21.36 10.53 26.83
N VAL A 695 21.61 11.05 25.62
CA VAL A 695 21.95 10.21 24.47
C VAL A 695 23.17 9.36 24.82
N ARG A 696 23.11 8.07 24.49
CA ARG A 696 24.17 7.11 24.80
C ARG A 696 25.48 7.52 24.11
N ALA A 697 26.62 7.25 24.77
CA ALA A 697 27.92 7.47 24.16
C ALA A 697 28.12 6.55 22.95
N ALA A 698 28.71 7.07 21.86
CA ALA A 698 28.91 6.32 20.62
C ALA A 698 29.78 5.06 20.79
N THR A 699 30.65 5.02 21.81
CA THR A 699 31.49 3.88 22.17
C THR A 699 30.76 2.76 22.90
N ALA A 700 29.58 3.04 23.46
CA ALA A 700 28.73 2.09 24.18
C ALA A 700 27.61 1.51 23.31
N MET A 701 27.69 1.70 21.99
CA MET A 701 26.69 1.25 21.03
C MET A 701 27.36 0.57 19.84
N PRO A 702 26.68 -0.38 19.18
CA PRO A 702 27.17 -0.95 17.93
C PRO A 702 27.30 0.13 16.84
N PRO A 703 28.08 -0.09 15.77
CA PRO A 703 28.08 0.82 14.63
C PRO A 703 26.70 0.82 13.94
N LEU A 704 26.29 1.98 13.40
CA LEU A 704 25.01 2.14 12.71
C LEU A 704 24.87 1.23 11.49
N LEU A 705 25.97 1.08 10.73
CA LEU A 705 26.07 0.25 9.55
C LEU A 705 27.07 -0.87 9.83
N GLN A 706 26.63 -2.11 9.65
CA GLN A 706 27.47 -3.30 9.75
C GLN A 706 27.61 -3.93 8.37
N ARG A 707 28.84 -4.39 8.05
CA ARG A 707 29.09 -5.11 6.81
C ARG A 707 28.48 -6.52 6.92
N LEU A 708 27.97 -7.03 5.80
CA LEU A 708 27.37 -8.36 5.76
C LEU A 708 28.39 -9.50 5.89
N THR A 709 29.68 -9.21 5.72
CA THR A 709 30.79 -10.16 5.92
C THR A 709 31.05 -10.44 7.39
N GLU A 710 30.82 -9.45 8.26
CA GLU A 710 31.12 -9.51 9.70
C GLU A 710 29.99 -10.17 10.51
N ARG A 711 28.76 -10.21 9.97
CA ARG A 711 27.57 -10.73 10.67
C ARG A 711 27.24 -12.15 10.22
N LYS A 712 27.06 -13.06 11.18
CA LYS A 712 26.54 -14.40 10.91
C LYS A 712 25.05 -14.36 10.53
N PRO A 713 24.63 -14.93 9.38
CA PRO A 713 23.23 -15.01 9.00
C PRO A 713 22.46 -16.03 9.85
N GLU A 714 21.16 -15.78 10.06
CA GLU A 714 20.26 -16.79 10.62
C GLU A 714 20.03 -17.94 9.61
N THR A 715 19.85 -19.16 10.12
CA THR A 715 19.52 -20.33 9.27
C THR A 715 18.07 -20.21 8.78
N LEU A 716 17.89 -20.10 7.48
CA LEU A 716 16.59 -19.96 6.82
C LEU A 716 16.41 -21.02 5.74
N ASP A 717 15.16 -21.34 5.41
CA ASP A 717 14.79 -22.30 4.37
C ASP A 717 14.22 -21.59 3.13
N TYR A 718 13.49 -20.48 3.33
CA TYR A 718 12.84 -19.76 2.23
C TYR A 718 12.79 -18.24 2.42
N LEU A 719 12.66 -17.53 1.29
CA LEU A 719 12.36 -16.10 1.23
C LEU A 719 10.95 -15.88 0.67
N GLY A 720 10.09 -15.22 1.44
CA GLY A 720 8.71 -14.92 1.06
C GLY A 720 8.47 -13.42 0.82
N VAL A 721 7.47 -13.09 0.00
CA VAL A 721 6.99 -11.72 -0.21
C VAL A 721 5.47 -11.69 -0.17
N SER A 722 4.89 -10.59 0.30
CA SER A 722 3.45 -10.33 0.28
C SER A 722 3.20 -8.91 -0.21
N TYR A 723 2.46 -8.75 -1.32
CA TYR A 723 2.24 -7.45 -1.95
C TYR A 723 0.91 -7.39 -2.73
N GLY A 724 0.42 -6.18 -3.02
CA GLY A 724 -0.71 -5.96 -3.92
C GLY A 724 -0.33 -6.23 -5.38
N LEU A 725 -1.06 -7.12 -6.05
CA LEU A 725 -0.72 -7.61 -7.38
C LEU A 725 -0.87 -6.49 -8.42
N THR A 726 0.27 -6.00 -8.92
CA THR A 726 0.34 -5.08 -10.06
C THR A 726 1.27 -5.65 -11.15
N PRO A 727 1.04 -5.36 -12.44
CA PRO A 727 1.87 -5.87 -13.52
C PRO A 727 3.38 -5.54 -13.38
N PRO A 728 3.78 -4.31 -12.98
CA PRO A 728 5.20 -3.99 -12.77
C PRO A 728 5.85 -4.79 -11.64
N LEU A 729 5.18 -4.90 -10.49
CA LEU A 729 5.70 -5.67 -9.35
C LEU A 729 5.76 -7.16 -9.65
N LEU A 730 4.75 -7.72 -10.33
CA LEU A 730 4.76 -9.12 -10.75
C LEU A 730 5.94 -9.42 -11.67
N ARG A 731 6.24 -8.54 -12.64
CA ARG A 731 7.42 -8.68 -13.51
C ARG A 731 8.74 -8.61 -12.71
N PHE A 732 8.81 -7.71 -11.73
CA PHE A 732 9.98 -7.58 -10.85
C PHE A 732 10.24 -8.87 -10.07
N TRP A 733 9.23 -9.41 -9.38
CA TRP A 733 9.36 -10.64 -8.58
C TRP A 733 9.58 -11.88 -9.44
N LYS A 734 8.93 -11.96 -10.61
CA LYS A 734 9.15 -13.04 -11.59
C LYS A 734 10.59 -13.06 -12.08
N ARG A 735 11.18 -11.90 -12.42
CA ARG A 735 12.60 -11.79 -12.80
C ARG A 735 13.54 -12.15 -11.66
N ALA A 736 13.15 -11.84 -10.42
CA ALA A 736 13.86 -12.26 -9.23
C ALA A 736 13.64 -13.74 -8.87
N GLY A 737 12.90 -14.53 -9.66
CA GLY A 737 12.75 -15.97 -9.47
C GLY A 737 11.80 -16.40 -8.35
N TYR A 738 10.91 -15.52 -7.89
CA TYR A 738 9.86 -15.85 -6.92
C TYR A 738 8.69 -16.56 -7.61
N VAL A 739 8.10 -17.53 -6.90
CA VAL A 739 6.99 -18.37 -7.37
C VAL A 739 5.72 -18.02 -6.60
N PRO A 740 4.59 -17.73 -7.26
CA PRO A 740 3.34 -17.44 -6.58
C PRO A 740 2.73 -18.71 -5.99
N LEU A 741 2.36 -18.67 -4.70
CA LEU A 741 1.72 -19.78 -3.99
C LEU A 741 0.28 -19.45 -3.58
N TYR A 742 -0.05 -18.17 -3.42
CA TYR A 742 -1.38 -17.75 -3.03
C TYR A 742 -1.75 -16.38 -3.61
N LEU A 743 -3.01 -16.24 -4.00
CA LEU A 743 -3.62 -14.98 -4.41
C LEU A 743 -4.99 -14.83 -3.74
N ARG A 744 -5.18 -13.74 -3.01
CA ARG A 744 -6.43 -13.45 -2.31
C ARG A 744 -7.54 -13.08 -3.30
N GLN A 745 -8.72 -13.67 -3.17
CA GLN A 745 -9.87 -13.37 -4.04
C GLN A 745 -10.55 -12.03 -3.73
N THR A 746 -10.50 -11.58 -2.48
CA THR A 746 -11.02 -10.27 -2.08
C THR A 746 -9.96 -9.20 -2.29
N GLN A 747 -10.34 -8.14 -3.00
CA GLN A 747 -9.52 -6.94 -3.17
C GLN A 747 -9.39 -6.23 -1.81
N SER A 748 -8.24 -5.59 -1.61
CA SER A 748 -8.08 -4.67 -0.50
C SER A 748 -8.89 -3.41 -0.76
N GLU A 749 -9.78 -3.02 0.16
CA GLU A 749 -10.57 -1.78 0.07
C GLU A 749 -9.70 -0.53 -0.12
N LEU A 750 -8.46 -0.56 0.39
CA LEU A 750 -7.54 0.58 0.37
C LEU A 750 -6.83 0.78 -0.97
N THR A 751 -6.52 -0.30 -1.67
CA THR A 751 -5.71 -0.25 -2.92
C THR A 751 -6.50 -0.70 -4.14
N GLY A 752 -7.63 -1.40 -3.96
CA GLY A 752 -8.35 -2.09 -5.03
C GLY A 752 -7.59 -3.29 -5.59
N GLU A 753 -6.46 -3.68 -4.98
CA GLU A 753 -5.59 -4.74 -5.50
C GLU A 753 -5.77 -6.04 -4.71
N HIS A 754 -5.51 -7.17 -5.38
CA HIS A 754 -5.49 -8.49 -4.77
C HIS A 754 -4.12 -8.78 -4.15
N THR A 755 -4.07 -9.20 -2.90
CA THR A 755 -2.80 -9.55 -2.25
C THR A 755 -2.26 -10.88 -2.77
N CYS A 756 -1.02 -10.89 -3.26
CA CYS A 756 -0.30 -12.06 -3.73
C CYS A 756 0.86 -12.40 -2.78
N VAL A 757 0.99 -13.68 -2.45
CA VAL A 757 2.14 -14.23 -1.73
C VAL A 757 2.98 -15.06 -2.68
N MET A 758 4.26 -14.71 -2.78
CA MET A 758 5.24 -15.44 -3.58
C MET A 758 6.41 -15.89 -2.70
N VAL A 759 6.99 -17.04 -3.00
CA VAL A 759 8.08 -17.65 -2.24
C VAL A 759 9.22 -18.03 -3.18
N ARG A 760 10.44 -17.98 -2.68
CA ARG A 760 11.67 -18.38 -3.36
C ARG A 760 12.52 -19.21 -2.39
N GLY A 761 13.06 -20.33 -2.88
CA GLY A 761 14.09 -21.09 -2.17
C GLY A 761 15.45 -20.39 -2.17
N LEU A 762 16.28 -20.66 -1.17
CA LEU A 762 17.64 -20.12 -1.09
C LEU A 762 18.56 -20.75 -2.13
N ASN A 763 19.70 -20.10 -2.38
CA ASN A 763 20.73 -20.66 -3.27
C ASN A 763 21.47 -21.87 -2.67
N SER A 764 21.45 -22.01 -1.33
CA SER A 764 22.10 -23.10 -0.60
C SER A 764 21.22 -24.34 -0.45
N SER A 765 19.91 -24.22 -0.64
CA SER A 765 18.96 -25.33 -0.50
C SER A 765 19.18 -26.36 -1.60
N THR A 766 19.19 -27.63 -1.23
CA THR A 766 19.27 -28.74 -2.19
C THR A 766 17.95 -28.89 -2.96
N GLU A 767 17.99 -29.55 -4.12
CA GLU A 767 16.80 -29.72 -4.95
C GLU A 767 15.71 -30.55 -4.24
N ASP A 768 16.11 -31.52 -3.41
CA ASP A 768 15.23 -32.33 -2.56
C ASP A 768 14.47 -31.49 -1.52
N GLU A 769 15.15 -30.52 -0.89
CA GLU A 769 14.55 -29.62 0.09
C GLU A 769 13.51 -28.67 -0.52
N LEU A 770 13.52 -28.46 -1.84
CA LEU A 770 12.61 -27.57 -2.55
C LEU A 770 11.47 -28.29 -3.28
N GLN A 771 11.35 -29.62 -3.13
CA GLN A 771 10.29 -30.40 -3.76
C GLN A 771 8.88 -29.88 -3.39
N TRP A 772 8.66 -29.50 -2.13
CA TRP A 772 7.39 -28.95 -1.65
C TRP A 772 6.97 -27.68 -2.40
N LEU A 773 7.94 -26.84 -2.83
CA LEU A 773 7.66 -25.61 -3.57
C LEU A 773 7.06 -25.94 -4.94
N SER A 774 7.53 -27.02 -5.56
CA SER A 774 7.01 -27.51 -6.84
C SER A 774 5.59 -28.07 -6.71
N GLU A 775 5.30 -28.79 -5.63
CA GLU A 775 3.97 -29.35 -5.35
C GLU A 775 2.95 -28.25 -5.08
N PHE A 776 3.30 -27.27 -4.24
CA PHE A 776 2.44 -26.12 -3.96
C PHE A 776 2.24 -25.26 -5.21
N ALA A 777 3.24 -25.11 -6.08
CA ALA A 777 3.08 -24.41 -7.35
C ALA A 777 2.16 -25.17 -8.32
N LYS A 778 2.23 -26.51 -8.37
CA LYS A 778 1.33 -27.37 -9.15
C LYS A 778 -0.12 -27.21 -8.69
N ASP A 779 -0.36 -27.24 -7.38
CA ASP A 779 -1.70 -27.06 -6.80
C ASP A 779 -2.22 -25.62 -6.96
N PHE A 780 -1.38 -24.60 -6.72
CA PHE A 780 -1.73 -23.20 -6.98
C PHE A 780 -2.14 -22.99 -8.43
N ARG A 781 -1.40 -23.55 -9.40
CA ARG A 781 -1.75 -23.46 -10.83
C ARG A 781 -3.15 -24.02 -11.11
N ARG A 782 -3.48 -25.20 -10.58
CA ARG A 782 -4.80 -25.82 -10.74
C ARG A 782 -5.91 -24.97 -10.10
N ARG A 783 -5.70 -24.51 -8.86
CA ARG A 783 -6.65 -23.63 -8.17
C ARG A 783 -6.85 -22.31 -8.91
N PHE A 784 -5.76 -21.69 -9.36
CA PHE A 784 -5.81 -20.42 -10.07
C PHE A 784 -6.60 -20.54 -11.37
N LEU A 785 -6.35 -21.58 -12.17
CA LEU A 785 -7.11 -21.86 -13.40
C LEU A 785 -8.62 -21.96 -13.14
N ASN A 786 -9.02 -22.66 -12.08
CA ASN A 786 -10.44 -22.78 -11.70
C ASN A 786 -11.03 -21.47 -11.15
N LEU A 787 -10.21 -20.64 -10.49
CA LEU A 787 -10.63 -19.37 -9.90
C LEU A 787 -10.71 -18.21 -10.91
N LEU A 788 -10.12 -18.35 -12.10
CA LEU A 788 -10.04 -17.28 -13.12
C LEU A 788 -11.41 -16.73 -13.55
N SER A 789 -12.45 -17.57 -13.59
CA SER A 789 -13.81 -17.18 -14.01
C SER A 789 -14.64 -16.47 -12.94
N TYR A 790 -14.20 -16.51 -11.67
CA TYR A 790 -14.90 -15.88 -10.55
C TYR A 790 -14.46 -14.42 -10.40
N LYS A 791 -13.95 -14.03 -9.22
CA LYS A 791 -13.49 -12.65 -8.96
C LYS A 791 -12.30 -12.22 -9.82
N PHE A 792 -11.55 -13.18 -10.35
CA PHE A 792 -10.39 -12.93 -11.23
C PHE A 792 -10.78 -12.71 -12.70
N ARG A 793 -12.07 -12.69 -13.04
CA ARG A 793 -12.56 -12.30 -14.37
C ARG A 793 -12.22 -10.85 -14.69
N GLU A 794 -12.20 -9.99 -13.68
CA GLU A 794 -11.84 -8.56 -13.81
C GLU A 794 -10.36 -8.32 -14.17
N PHE A 795 -9.48 -9.31 -13.97
CA PHE A 795 -8.07 -9.16 -14.32
C PHE A 795 -7.84 -9.11 -15.82
N GLY A 796 -7.00 -8.19 -16.29
CA GLY A 796 -6.53 -8.20 -17.67
C GLY A 796 -5.86 -9.53 -18.03
N SER A 797 -6.20 -10.08 -19.19
CA SER A 797 -5.76 -11.41 -19.64
C SER A 797 -4.22 -11.60 -19.64
N VAL A 798 -3.46 -10.55 -19.97
CA VAL A 798 -1.99 -10.53 -19.94
C VAL A 798 -1.42 -10.69 -18.52
N THR A 799 -2.09 -10.13 -17.52
CA THR A 799 -1.65 -10.24 -16.12
C THR A 799 -1.87 -11.65 -15.59
N ALA A 800 -3.03 -12.24 -15.89
CA ALA A 800 -3.32 -13.63 -15.55
C ALA A 800 -2.33 -14.60 -16.20
N LEU A 801 -1.98 -14.37 -17.48
CA LEU A 801 -0.95 -15.15 -18.17
C LEU A 801 0.42 -15.02 -17.49
N SER A 802 0.80 -13.80 -17.08
CA SER A 802 2.08 -13.57 -16.40
C SER A 802 2.16 -14.28 -15.04
N VAL A 803 1.05 -14.39 -14.30
CA VAL A 803 0.96 -15.16 -13.05
C VAL A 803 1.12 -16.66 -13.32
N LEU A 804 0.44 -17.18 -14.34
CA LEU A 804 0.58 -18.58 -14.75
C LEU A 804 2.00 -18.92 -15.20
N GLU A 805 2.66 -18.03 -15.95
CA GLU A 805 4.05 -18.22 -16.34
C GLU A 805 4.99 -18.25 -15.13
N ALA A 806 4.74 -17.42 -14.11
CA ALA A 806 5.50 -17.44 -12.86
C ALA A 806 5.28 -18.74 -12.07
N ALA A 807 4.03 -19.22 -11.96
CA ALA A 807 3.73 -20.51 -11.34
C ALA A 807 4.40 -21.66 -12.10
N ASN A 808 4.33 -21.64 -13.43
CA ASN A 808 4.97 -22.63 -14.30
C ASN A 808 6.49 -22.64 -14.22
N ALA A 809 7.14 -21.51 -13.90
CA ALA A 809 8.57 -21.44 -13.67
C ALA A 809 8.97 -22.18 -12.37
N GLY A 810 8.13 -22.13 -11.33
CA GLY A 810 8.33 -22.92 -10.11
C GLY A 810 8.19 -24.42 -10.35
N VAL A 811 7.25 -24.82 -11.20
CA VAL A 811 7.06 -26.22 -11.59
C VAL A 811 8.23 -26.75 -12.42
N LYS A 812 8.73 -25.97 -13.40
CA LYS A 812 9.79 -26.39 -14.33
C LYS A 812 11.15 -26.67 -13.67
N LYS A 813 11.41 -26.15 -12.48
CA LYS A 813 12.72 -26.29 -11.83
C LYS A 813 12.96 -27.69 -11.25
N PHE A 814 11.91 -28.47 -10.99
CA PHE A 814 11.98 -29.73 -10.23
C PHE A 814 11.06 -30.83 -10.82
N ASP A 815 10.59 -30.68 -12.06
CA ASP A 815 9.73 -31.69 -12.70
C ASP A 815 10.61 -32.65 -13.51
N GLU A 816 10.94 -33.80 -12.93
CA GLU A 816 11.49 -34.96 -13.65
C GLU A 816 10.39 -35.88 -14.23
N ASP A 817 9.10 -35.53 -14.08
CA ASP A 817 7.97 -36.37 -14.49
C ASP A 817 7.47 -36.07 -15.92
N PRO A 818 7.87 -36.84 -16.96
CA PRO A 818 7.22 -36.85 -18.28
C PRO A 818 5.81 -37.49 -18.27
N ALA A 819 5.35 -38.01 -17.12
CA ALA A 819 4.18 -38.88 -16.97
C ALA A 819 2.79 -38.21 -17.08
N ARG A 820 2.66 -37.05 -17.74
CA ARG A 820 1.37 -36.31 -17.83
C ARG A 820 0.92 -35.97 -19.26
N GLU A 821 1.52 -36.60 -20.27
CA GLU A 821 0.94 -36.52 -21.61
C GLU A 821 -0.45 -37.15 -21.63
N LEU A 822 -1.37 -36.51 -22.35
CA LEU A 822 -2.77 -36.88 -22.35
C LEU A 822 -2.95 -38.29 -22.95
N GLY A 823 -3.40 -39.24 -22.14
CA GLY A 823 -3.72 -40.59 -22.59
C GLY A 823 -5.04 -40.64 -23.38
N SER A 824 -5.19 -41.65 -24.24
CA SER A 824 -6.40 -41.79 -25.07
C SER A 824 -7.65 -42.18 -24.28
N THR A 825 -7.48 -42.99 -23.23
CA THR A 825 -8.53 -43.38 -22.29
C THR A 825 -9.07 -42.17 -21.55
N GLU A 826 -8.18 -41.31 -21.05
CA GLU A 826 -8.54 -40.04 -20.41
C GLU A 826 -9.21 -39.06 -21.40
N LEU A 827 -8.72 -38.99 -22.65
CA LEU A 827 -9.34 -38.17 -23.69
C LEU A 827 -10.80 -38.59 -23.94
N SER A 828 -11.05 -39.89 -24.08
CA SER A 828 -12.40 -40.43 -24.32
C SER A 828 -13.37 -40.21 -23.17
N PHE A 829 -12.85 -40.08 -21.94
CA PHE A 829 -13.66 -39.76 -20.76
C PHE A 829 -14.01 -38.26 -20.69
N LEU A 830 -13.07 -37.39 -21.10
CA LEU A 830 -13.22 -35.94 -20.97
C LEU A 830 -13.90 -35.28 -22.18
N LEU A 831 -13.76 -35.85 -23.38
CA LEU A 831 -14.35 -35.34 -24.62
C LEU A 831 -15.02 -36.45 -25.39
N SER A 832 -16.26 -36.21 -25.82
CA SER A 832 -16.95 -37.17 -26.70
C SER A 832 -16.38 -37.12 -28.13
N PRO A 833 -16.56 -38.17 -28.94
CA PRO A 833 -16.21 -38.14 -30.35
C PRO A 833 -16.92 -37.03 -31.14
N PHE A 834 -18.11 -36.60 -30.70
CA PHE A 834 -18.83 -35.48 -31.30
C PHE A 834 -18.18 -34.14 -30.99
N ASP A 835 -17.60 -33.98 -29.81
CA ASP A 835 -16.89 -32.76 -29.41
C ASP A 835 -15.60 -32.58 -30.22
N LEU A 836 -14.87 -33.67 -30.47
CA LEU A 836 -13.69 -33.65 -31.35
C LEU A 836 -14.07 -33.26 -32.78
N LYS A 837 -15.20 -33.77 -33.31
CA LYS A 837 -15.73 -33.37 -34.62
C LYS A 837 -16.12 -31.90 -34.65
N ARG A 838 -16.77 -31.37 -33.61
CA ARG A 838 -17.12 -29.94 -33.51
C ARG A 838 -15.87 -29.06 -33.51
N LEU A 839 -14.83 -29.44 -32.77
CA LEU A 839 -13.55 -28.72 -32.76
C LEU A 839 -12.87 -28.74 -34.13
N ASP A 840 -12.92 -29.86 -34.85
CA ASP A 840 -12.37 -29.96 -36.21
C ASP A 840 -13.18 -29.16 -37.24
N SER A 841 -14.50 -29.24 -37.22
CA SER A 841 -15.38 -28.43 -38.07
C SER A 841 -15.19 -26.92 -37.83
N TYR A 842 -14.99 -26.48 -36.58
CA TYR A 842 -14.61 -25.10 -36.29
C TYR A 842 -13.21 -24.75 -36.80
N ALA A 843 -12.22 -25.63 -36.62
CA ALA A 843 -10.87 -25.43 -37.15
C ALA A 843 -10.82 -25.29 -38.68
N ASN A 844 -11.82 -25.87 -39.37
CA ASN A 844 -12.04 -25.76 -40.82
C ASN A 844 -12.97 -24.59 -41.21
N ASN A 845 -13.31 -23.69 -40.29
CA ASN A 845 -14.20 -22.52 -40.49
C ASN A 845 -15.62 -22.88 -40.96
N GLN A 846 -16.13 -24.07 -40.62
CA GLN A 846 -17.49 -24.50 -41.01
C GLN A 846 -18.57 -24.12 -39.98
N LEU A 847 -18.15 -23.81 -38.75
CA LEU A 847 -19.03 -23.50 -37.62
C LEU A 847 -18.66 -22.18 -36.97
N ASP A 848 -19.63 -21.55 -36.30
CA ASP A 848 -19.39 -20.40 -35.45
C ASP A 848 -18.78 -20.77 -34.10
N TYR A 849 -18.05 -19.84 -33.49
CA TYR A 849 -17.34 -20.10 -32.23
C TYR A 849 -18.29 -20.38 -31.04
N HIS A 850 -19.54 -19.94 -31.11
CA HIS A 850 -20.59 -20.24 -30.12
C HIS A 850 -20.79 -21.75 -29.95
N VAL A 851 -20.58 -22.53 -31.03
CA VAL A 851 -20.73 -23.99 -31.04
C VAL A 851 -19.55 -24.70 -30.39
N ILE A 852 -18.49 -24.01 -29.97
CA ILE A 852 -17.37 -24.64 -29.24
C ILE A 852 -17.11 -24.02 -27.87
N MET A 853 -17.91 -23.03 -27.46
CA MET A 853 -17.71 -22.31 -26.19
C MET A 853 -17.78 -23.21 -24.94
N ASP A 854 -18.62 -24.23 -24.98
CA ASP A 854 -18.74 -25.27 -23.95
C ASP A 854 -17.44 -26.08 -23.78
N LEU A 855 -16.67 -26.26 -24.85
CA LEU A 855 -15.44 -27.06 -24.86
C LEU A 855 -14.19 -26.26 -24.47
N LEU A 856 -14.24 -24.93 -24.52
CA LEU A 856 -13.08 -24.06 -24.28
C LEU A 856 -12.46 -24.16 -22.88
N PRO A 857 -13.23 -24.31 -21.79
CA PRO A 857 -12.64 -24.50 -20.46
C PRO A 857 -11.77 -25.77 -20.38
N THR A 858 -12.26 -26.88 -20.93
CA THR A 858 -11.54 -28.17 -20.96
C THR A 858 -10.29 -28.08 -21.83
N VAL A 859 -10.42 -27.49 -23.02
CA VAL A 859 -9.31 -27.27 -23.96
C VAL A 859 -8.25 -26.34 -23.35
N GLY A 860 -8.68 -25.26 -22.68
CA GLY A 860 -7.82 -24.35 -21.96
C GLY A 860 -7.06 -25.05 -20.82
N GLN A 861 -7.74 -25.89 -20.05
CA GLN A 861 -7.15 -26.65 -18.96
C GLN A 861 -6.02 -27.58 -19.46
N PHE A 862 -6.23 -28.31 -20.56
CA PHE A 862 -5.19 -29.17 -21.14
C PHE A 862 -3.94 -28.41 -21.55
N TYR A 863 -4.12 -27.22 -22.13
CA TYR A 863 -3.01 -26.37 -22.54
C TYR A 863 -2.25 -25.81 -21.33
N PHE A 864 -2.95 -25.19 -20.36
CA PHE A 864 -2.30 -24.52 -19.23
C PHE A 864 -1.74 -25.49 -18.18
N GLU A 865 -2.27 -26.71 -18.07
CA GLU A 865 -1.68 -27.78 -17.26
C GLU A 865 -0.47 -28.44 -17.93
N LYS A 866 -0.18 -28.11 -19.19
CA LYS A 866 0.86 -28.68 -20.08
C LYS A 866 0.64 -30.16 -20.44
N ARG A 867 -0.60 -30.62 -20.51
CA ARG A 867 -0.94 -32.01 -20.88
C ARG A 867 -0.88 -32.29 -22.39
N LEU A 868 -0.89 -31.24 -23.22
CA LEU A 868 -0.81 -31.34 -24.68
C LEU A 868 0.60 -31.63 -25.24
N GLY A 869 1.62 -31.71 -24.38
CA GLY A 869 3.02 -31.94 -24.75
C GLY A 869 3.76 -30.65 -25.20
N PRO A 870 5.08 -30.72 -25.43
CA PRO A 870 5.92 -29.57 -25.81
C PRO A 870 5.69 -29.06 -27.25
N ASP A 871 5.03 -29.86 -28.10
CA ASP A 871 4.84 -29.59 -29.53
C ASP A 871 3.83 -28.45 -29.80
N VAL A 872 2.86 -28.27 -28.91
CA VAL A 872 1.84 -27.23 -29.05
C VAL A 872 2.32 -25.94 -28.38
N ARG A 873 3.05 -25.11 -29.12
CA ARG A 873 3.42 -23.76 -28.68
C ARG A 873 2.49 -22.70 -29.28
N LEU A 874 1.85 -21.92 -28.40
CA LEU A 874 1.08 -20.74 -28.78
C LEU A 874 1.89 -19.47 -28.55
N SER A 875 1.63 -18.43 -29.34
CA SER A 875 2.18 -17.10 -29.06
C SER A 875 1.54 -16.51 -27.80
N ALA A 876 2.20 -15.54 -27.16
CA ALA A 876 1.66 -14.90 -25.95
C ALA A 876 0.25 -14.31 -26.17
N VAL A 877 0.01 -13.67 -27.32
CA VAL A 877 -1.31 -13.14 -27.69
C VAL A 877 -2.33 -14.27 -27.88
N GLN A 878 -1.95 -15.36 -28.55
CA GLN A 878 -2.80 -16.55 -28.71
C GLN A 878 -3.16 -17.20 -27.37
N SER A 879 -2.20 -17.34 -26.46
CA SER A 879 -2.44 -17.84 -25.10
C SER A 879 -3.32 -16.88 -24.30
N SER A 880 -3.16 -15.56 -24.46
CA SER A 880 -4.00 -14.56 -23.80
C SER A 880 -5.45 -14.66 -24.26
N ILE A 881 -5.69 -14.84 -25.56
CA ILE A 881 -7.03 -15.02 -26.13
C ILE A 881 -7.66 -16.34 -25.63
N LEU A 882 -6.90 -17.44 -25.64
CA LEU A 882 -7.39 -18.73 -25.12
C LEU A 882 -7.73 -18.65 -23.61
N LEU A 883 -6.90 -17.95 -22.83
CA LEU A 883 -7.15 -17.73 -21.41
C LEU A 883 -8.39 -16.86 -21.17
N ALA A 884 -8.55 -15.78 -21.94
CA ALA A 884 -9.66 -14.86 -21.80
C ALA A 884 -11.01 -15.51 -22.15
N LEU A 885 -11.08 -16.21 -23.29
CA LEU A 885 -12.30 -16.89 -23.74
C LEU A 885 -12.58 -18.16 -22.94
N GLY A 886 -11.58 -19.03 -22.78
CA GLY A 886 -11.76 -20.34 -22.16
C GLY A 886 -11.83 -20.32 -20.64
N MET A 887 -10.89 -19.65 -19.98
CA MET A 887 -10.74 -19.71 -18.52
C MET A 887 -11.42 -18.54 -17.80
N GLN A 888 -11.27 -17.30 -18.29
CA GLN A 888 -11.91 -16.12 -17.68
C GLN A 888 -13.37 -15.92 -18.14
N ARG A 889 -13.78 -16.58 -19.23
CA ARG A 889 -15.13 -16.48 -19.82
C ARG A 889 -15.52 -15.04 -20.14
N LYS A 890 -14.60 -14.31 -20.78
CA LYS A 890 -14.83 -12.95 -21.27
C LYS A 890 -15.51 -12.94 -22.62
N THR A 891 -16.20 -11.85 -22.92
CA THR A 891 -16.74 -11.62 -24.26
C THR A 891 -15.63 -11.18 -25.21
N ILE A 892 -15.86 -11.29 -26.53
CA ILE A 892 -14.85 -10.86 -27.51
C ILE A 892 -14.69 -9.34 -27.51
N GLU A 893 -15.77 -8.60 -27.22
CA GLU A 893 -15.74 -7.13 -27.08
C GLU A 893 -14.85 -6.70 -25.90
N GLU A 894 -14.92 -7.41 -24.77
CA GLU A 894 -14.02 -7.20 -23.63
C GLU A 894 -12.56 -7.47 -24.02
N ILE A 895 -12.30 -8.48 -24.86
CA ILE A 895 -10.95 -8.80 -25.35
C ILE A 895 -10.44 -7.73 -26.33
N GLU A 896 -11.30 -7.19 -27.19
CA GLU A 896 -10.96 -6.08 -28.09
C GLU A 896 -10.53 -4.86 -27.27
N ALA A 897 -11.28 -4.50 -26.23
CA ALA A 897 -10.94 -3.39 -25.34
C ALA A 897 -9.63 -3.62 -24.57
N GLU A 898 -9.33 -4.85 -24.16
CA GLU A 898 -8.10 -5.17 -23.42
C GLU A 898 -6.85 -5.24 -24.29
N LEU A 899 -6.94 -5.90 -25.45
CA LEU A 899 -5.80 -6.14 -26.32
C LEU A 899 -5.62 -5.05 -27.39
N ASN A 900 -6.57 -4.12 -27.51
CA ASN A 900 -6.64 -3.14 -28.61
C ASN A 900 -6.55 -3.82 -29.98
N LEU A 901 -7.19 -4.99 -30.12
CA LEU A 901 -7.23 -5.78 -31.35
C LEU A 901 -8.65 -5.83 -31.88
N PRO A 902 -8.90 -5.51 -33.16
CA PRO A 902 -10.21 -5.65 -33.76
C PRO A 902 -10.77 -7.07 -33.61
N VAL A 903 -12.08 -7.19 -33.37
CA VAL A 903 -12.80 -8.48 -33.20
C VAL A 903 -12.45 -9.51 -34.27
N SER A 904 -12.37 -9.09 -35.54
CA SER A 904 -12.05 -9.98 -36.67
C SER A 904 -10.66 -10.60 -36.58
N GLN A 905 -9.67 -9.84 -36.08
CA GLN A 905 -8.31 -10.33 -35.88
C GLN A 905 -8.23 -11.27 -34.67
N ALA A 906 -8.94 -10.96 -33.59
CA ALA A 906 -9.02 -11.82 -32.41
C ALA A 906 -9.60 -13.21 -32.76
N LEU A 907 -10.70 -13.24 -33.53
CA LEU A 907 -11.31 -14.47 -34.02
C LEU A 907 -10.39 -15.24 -34.97
N ALA A 908 -9.70 -14.56 -35.89
CA ALA A 908 -8.75 -15.21 -36.80
C ALA A 908 -7.58 -15.88 -36.05
N LEU A 909 -7.08 -15.24 -34.99
CA LEU A 909 -6.06 -15.82 -34.11
C LEU A 909 -6.61 -17.00 -33.31
N PHE A 910 -7.85 -16.90 -32.84
CA PHE A 910 -8.53 -17.95 -32.09
C PHE A 910 -8.75 -19.22 -32.93
N VAL A 911 -9.17 -19.10 -34.19
CA VAL A 911 -9.26 -20.23 -35.14
C VAL A 911 -7.90 -20.94 -35.26
N LYS A 912 -6.80 -20.19 -35.38
CA LYS A 912 -5.45 -20.77 -35.42
C LYS A 912 -5.09 -21.55 -34.15
N VAL A 913 -5.55 -21.09 -32.99
CA VAL A 913 -5.36 -21.79 -31.71
C VAL A 913 -6.13 -23.11 -31.71
N VAL A 914 -7.42 -23.08 -32.02
CA VAL A 914 -8.26 -24.29 -32.04
C VAL A 914 -7.74 -25.30 -33.06
N LYS A 915 -7.29 -24.85 -34.23
CA LYS A 915 -6.68 -25.73 -35.24
C LYS A 915 -5.43 -26.46 -34.74
N LYS A 916 -4.54 -25.77 -34.01
CA LYS A 916 -3.35 -26.38 -33.42
C LYS A 916 -3.71 -27.43 -32.37
N ILE A 917 -4.67 -27.11 -31.50
CA ILE A 917 -5.06 -28.02 -30.41
C ILE A 917 -5.84 -29.22 -30.97
N SER A 918 -6.80 -29.00 -31.87
CA SER A 918 -7.56 -30.06 -32.54
C SER A 918 -6.63 -31.06 -33.23
N LYS A 919 -5.61 -30.57 -33.96
CA LYS A 919 -4.60 -31.43 -34.58
C LYS A 919 -3.93 -32.35 -33.56
N ARG A 920 -3.47 -31.82 -32.42
CA ARG A 920 -2.82 -32.64 -31.38
C ARG A 920 -3.78 -33.65 -30.74
N LEU A 921 -5.03 -33.27 -30.47
CA LEU A 921 -6.03 -34.19 -29.92
C LEU A 921 -6.34 -35.34 -30.88
N LEU A 922 -6.44 -35.05 -32.18
CA LEU A 922 -6.57 -36.06 -33.23
C LEU A 922 -5.32 -36.94 -33.34
N ASP A 923 -4.12 -36.38 -33.19
CA ASP A 923 -2.88 -37.16 -33.22
C ASP A 923 -2.79 -38.13 -32.03
N VAL A 924 -3.24 -37.73 -30.83
CA VAL A 924 -3.36 -38.63 -29.66
C VAL A 924 -4.37 -39.75 -29.93
N GLN A 925 -5.52 -39.42 -30.53
CA GLN A 925 -6.52 -40.42 -30.90
C GLN A 925 -5.99 -41.38 -31.98
N LYS A 926 -5.27 -40.86 -32.98
CA LYS A 926 -4.64 -41.67 -34.03
C LYS A 926 -3.57 -42.59 -33.46
N ALA A 927 -2.73 -42.11 -32.54
CA ALA A 927 -1.72 -42.91 -31.85
C ALA A 927 -2.35 -44.06 -31.06
N ALA A 928 -3.51 -43.82 -30.45
CA ALA A 928 -4.28 -44.86 -29.76
C ALA A 928 -4.88 -45.87 -30.74
N ILE A 929 -5.47 -45.39 -31.84
CA ILE A 929 -6.03 -46.24 -32.88
C ILE A 929 -4.92 -47.10 -33.50
N SER A 930 -3.75 -46.53 -33.79
CA SER A 930 -2.59 -47.27 -34.30
C SER A 930 -2.05 -48.29 -33.29
N ALA A 931 -2.17 -48.04 -31.98
CA ALA A 931 -1.80 -49.00 -30.95
C ALA A 931 -2.85 -50.12 -30.78
N THR A 932 -4.13 -49.86 -31.08
CA THR A 932 -5.20 -50.88 -31.06
C THR A 932 -5.34 -51.65 -32.36
N ILE A 933 -4.87 -51.08 -33.47
CA ILE A 933 -4.61 -51.83 -34.69
C ILE A 933 -3.46 -52.75 -34.30
N PRO A 934 -3.63 -54.09 -34.32
CA PRO A 934 -2.49 -54.98 -34.21
C PRO A 934 -1.48 -54.47 -35.21
N ASP A 935 -0.22 -54.22 -34.81
CA ASP A 935 0.85 -54.16 -35.79
C ASP A 935 0.56 -55.31 -36.74
N ARG A 936 0.34 -54.99 -38.02
CA ARG A 936 0.34 -56.04 -39.03
C ARG A 936 1.74 -56.63 -38.96
N ARG A 937 1.95 -57.59 -38.05
CA ARG A 937 2.51 -58.87 -38.44
C ARG A 937 1.85 -59.15 -39.77
N GLU A 938 2.66 -59.30 -40.80
CA GLU A 938 2.24 -59.61 -42.16
C GLU A 938 1.63 -61.02 -42.25
N ASP A 939 0.89 -61.44 -41.23
CA ASP A 939 0.22 -62.72 -41.14
C ASP A 939 -1.27 -62.49 -40.88
N GLU A 940 -2.03 -62.92 -41.90
CA GLU A 940 -3.46 -63.21 -41.89
C GLU A 940 -4.42 -62.05 -42.18
N VAL A 941 -4.29 -61.47 -43.38
CA VAL A 941 -5.48 -61.41 -44.26
C VAL A 941 -5.63 -62.77 -44.93
N LYS A 942 -6.08 -63.76 -44.15
CA LYS A 942 -6.86 -64.88 -44.68
C LYS A 942 -8.28 -64.36 -44.93
N ARG A 943 -8.51 -63.80 -46.12
CA ARG A 943 -9.79 -64.06 -46.78
C ARG A 943 -9.67 -65.49 -47.30
N THR A 944 -10.46 -66.37 -46.69
CA THR A 944 -10.84 -67.65 -47.27
C THR A 944 -11.43 -67.40 -48.66
N ASP A 945 -10.60 -67.57 -49.68
CA ASP A 945 -10.83 -68.51 -50.77
C ASP A 945 -9.45 -69.01 -51.25
N ALA A 946 -9.27 -70.33 -51.20
CA ALA A 946 -8.09 -71.13 -51.58
C ALA A 946 -6.88 -71.13 -50.60
N GLU A 947 -6.63 -72.32 -50.06
CA GLU A 947 -5.73 -72.69 -48.97
C GLU A 947 -4.23 -72.59 -49.31
N GLY A 948 -3.41 -72.24 -48.30
CA GLY A 948 -2.09 -72.85 -48.13
C GLY A 948 -0.85 -71.95 -48.07
N ASN A 949 -0.66 -71.26 -46.94
CA ASN A 949 0.61 -70.90 -46.26
C ASN A 949 1.82 -70.37 -47.08
N LYS A 950 2.10 -69.07 -46.94
CA LYS A 950 3.45 -68.49 -47.04
C LYS A 950 3.92 -68.08 -45.64
N ALA A 951 4.97 -68.72 -45.16
CA ALA A 951 5.71 -68.37 -43.96
C ALA A 951 6.74 -67.26 -44.27
N GLU A 952 7.02 -66.45 -43.26
CA GLU A 952 8.06 -65.40 -43.23
C GLU A 952 9.41 -65.90 -43.78
N PHE A 953 9.95 -65.17 -44.74
CA PHE A 953 11.26 -65.40 -45.32
C PHE A 953 12.36 -65.09 -44.29
N ARG A 954 13.09 -66.13 -43.86
CA ARG A 954 14.46 -65.96 -43.33
C ARG A 954 15.40 -65.70 -44.52
N PRO A 955 16.35 -64.76 -44.43
CA PRO A 955 17.38 -64.64 -45.46
C PRO A 955 18.17 -65.95 -45.49
N LEU A 956 18.26 -66.57 -46.67
CA LEU A 956 19.06 -67.78 -46.89
C LEU A 956 20.53 -67.47 -46.55
N GLU A 957 21.17 -68.38 -45.83
CA GLU A 957 22.60 -68.30 -45.45
C GLU A 957 23.53 -68.48 -46.65
N THR A 958 22.98 -68.88 -47.80
CA THR A 958 23.69 -69.06 -49.08
C THR A 958 23.08 -68.17 -50.15
N THR A 959 23.93 -67.53 -50.93
CA THR A 959 23.50 -66.60 -51.98
C THR A 959 23.02 -67.37 -53.21
N LEU A 960 22.06 -66.79 -53.96
CA LEU A 960 21.49 -67.40 -55.16
C LEU A 960 22.54 -67.65 -56.27
N GLU A 961 23.69 -66.96 -56.19
CA GLU A 961 24.86 -67.18 -57.04
C GLU A 961 25.60 -68.47 -56.65
N GLU A 962 25.71 -68.81 -55.37
CA GLU A 962 26.36 -70.04 -54.90
C GLU A 962 25.53 -71.30 -55.24
N GLU A 963 24.19 -71.25 -55.15
CA GLU A 963 23.33 -72.35 -55.60
C GLU A 963 23.34 -72.54 -57.12
N LEU A 964 23.49 -71.45 -57.89
CA LEU A 964 23.63 -71.52 -59.35
C LEU A 964 25.00 -72.08 -59.77
N GLU A 965 26.06 -71.79 -59.00
CA GLU A 965 27.38 -72.40 -59.21
C GLU A 965 27.39 -73.89 -58.86
N GLU A 966 26.78 -74.31 -57.75
CA GLU A 966 26.65 -75.73 -57.40
C GLU A 966 25.80 -76.52 -58.41
N ALA A 967 24.67 -75.96 -58.85
CA ALA A 967 23.84 -76.57 -59.89
C ALA A 967 24.53 -76.60 -61.27
N GLY A 968 25.35 -75.59 -61.57
CA GLY A 968 26.21 -75.54 -62.75
C GLY A 968 27.29 -76.63 -62.71
N ASP A 969 27.91 -76.84 -61.56
CA ASP A 969 28.93 -77.88 -61.34
C ASP A 969 28.35 -79.30 -61.35
N GLU A 970 27.14 -79.51 -60.83
CA GLU A 970 26.42 -80.79 -60.96
C GLU A 970 26.01 -81.08 -62.40
N ALA A 971 25.50 -80.08 -63.13
CA ALA A 971 25.19 -80.23 -64.54
C ALA A 971 26.44 -80.51 -65.38
N ALA A 972 27.57 -79.86 -65.07
CA ALA A 972 28.85 -80.10 -65.72
C ALA A 972 29.45 -81.49 -65.39
N ARG A 973 29.26 -82.00 -64.17
CA ARG A 973 29.61 -83.38 -63.80
C ARG A 973 28.75 -84.41 -64.53
N ALA A 974 27.44 -84.19 -64.60
CA ALA A 974 26.52 -85.06 -65.32
C ALA A 974 26.80 -85.08 -66.85
N LEU A 975 27.24 -83.95 -67.41
CA LEU A 975 27.70 -83.86 -68.81
C LEU A 975 29.05 -84.57 -69.03
N ARG A 976 29.98 -84.48 -68.07
CA ARG A 976 31.26 -85.21 -68.11
C ARG A 976 31.10 -86.72 -67.96
N GLU A 977 30.13 -87.18 -67.17
CA GLU A 977 29.79 -88.61 -67.06
C GLU A 977 29.13 -89.13 -68.33
N LYS A 978 28.25 -88.33 -68.96
CA LYS A 978 27.67 -88.66 -70.29
C LYS A 978 28.67 -88.65 -71.44
N GLN A 979 29.80 -87.95 -71.31
CA GLN A 979 30.90 -87.98 -72.28
C GLN A 979 31.93 -89.08 -72.02
N ARG A 980 31.84 -89.79 -70.88
CA ARG A 980 32.73 -90.90 -70.50
C ARG A 980 32.10 -92.29 -70.65
N ALA A 981 30.81 -92.37 -70.98
CA ALA A 981 30.14 -93.57 -71.52
C ALA A 981 30.11 -93.47 -73.04
#